data_AF-A0AAF0MJ23-F1
#
_entry.id   AF-A0AAF0MJ23-F1
#
_cell.length_a   1.000
_cell.length_b   1.000
_cell.length_c   1.000
_cell.angle_alpha   90.00
_cell.angle_beta   90.00
_cell.angle_gamma   90.00
#
_symmetry.space_group_name_H-M   'P 1'
#
loop_
_entity.id
_entity.type
_entity.pdbx_description
1 polymer ?
#
loop_
_entity_poly.entity_id
_entity_poly.type
_entity_poly.pdbx_seq_one_letter_code
_entity_poly.pdbx_strand_id
1 'polypeptide(L)'
;MGSSRTTAGHTAGILSRPDVMVAWDNDANKHLRPLGLRADSEVVAGWVCVNGHRYEASIADRCMRGVGCPDCETETGESLREARKEGQEEGKPVTAKTGGHGSRGPAKPAPGRSLAELRPDIAAQWHPTKNGELTPADVSVSANITVEWVDGHGHEWPAPLPNRTRGGTGCPTCGAVQRGRSRRRPQSGRSLAELRPDIAAEWHPTKNGAETPADVAVSTNRKAWWNSGCEHGDFEQLISARTGRNAGCRDCGRLKSDAARRKPKPGNSLAERRPDVAALWHPTANGELTPSDVGYGSKQEFTWLSNTCDYPDHHWPASVEKMVRLTGKCLYCTNQRVKVGFNDIATTHPHLVDEWDFERNGDDLPTMFVGGSNADVHWICAEGHRWHTVIVNRAIVGVGCQKCAAARNGLRSRVPKPGRSLIEARPDLAAELHPTANGDLTAADIAVAANYSVEWLGACGHQYDALPSHRNRGDGCPYCAGKRVLAGFNDLASQAPAAAALWHPTLNGNLTPQDVTVASQQKAHWLCDEGHETHAVIASRARSDNGGCGDCAVAIRGKSKSRPRPGQSLAELFPALGAQWHPTKNWTDNPLEVHPGSNREAIWVGECGHEWPDSVQLRTSRGTGCEVCFGHAVRAGVNDLATTHPQLAAEWAPSNETRPTEVAAGAHERVLWRCQKCSHEWHAMVRDRTRRASGCSRCTNTHTSHSERRLFEAVSHWLDDAEQGKRFDWARFGPARISADISGKYQGRPVVIEYDGQFWHRDSTERDARKTALFIEAGYLVVRVREGKLHKLPDQRGLIQLDFESVSGTDESTRRAFGALSERVRLAVVTAAP
;
A
#
# COMPACT_ATOMS: atom_id res chain seq x y z
N MET A 1 -16.81 9.21 -8.48
CA MET A 1 -17.30 9.58 -7.15
C MET A 1 -16.62 8.67 -6.15
N GLY A 2 -15.93 9.28 -5.19
CA GLY A 2 -14.85 8.68 -4.41
C GLY A 2 -15.29 7.64 -3.38
N SER A 3 -14.38 6.68 -3.18
CA SER A 3 -14.44 5.66 -2.13
C SER A 3 -13.66 6.18 -0.92
N SER A 4 -14.34 6.40 0.20
CA SER A 4 -13.74 6.90 1.45
C SER A 4 -13.08 5.76 2.22
N ARG A 5 -11.75 5.79 2.34
CA ARG A 5 -11.00 5.07 3.38
C ARG A 5 -10.49 6.08 4.40
N THR A 6 -11.01 6.00 5.62
CA THR A 6 -10.47 6.67 6.80
C THR A 6 -9.29 5.88 7.36
N THR A 7 -8.09 6.42 7.26
CA THR A 7 -6.93 6.02 8.07
C THR A 7 -6.70 7.09 9.13
N ALA A 8 -7.05 6.80 10.39
CA ALA A 8 -6.68 7.63 11.54
C ALA A 8 -5.19 7.41 11.85
N GLY A 9 -4.33 8.31 11.39
CA GLY A 9 -2.93 8.37 11.81
C GLY A 9 -2.82 8.88 13.24
N HIS A 10 -2.12 8.14 14.10
CA HIS A 10 -1.70 8.66 15.40
C HIS A 10 -0.64 9.74 15.16
N THR A 11 -0.96 11.01 15.40
CA THR A 11 0.02 12.11 15.38
C THR A 11 0.93 12.01 16.61
N ALA A 12 2.25 12.14 16.38
CA ALA A 12 3.26 12.05 17.42
C ALA A 12 3.21 13.25 18.40
N GLY A 13 3.67 13.04 19.65
CA GLY A 13 3.74 14.08 20.67
C GLY A 13 4.81 15.13 20.38
N ILE A 14 4.69 16.33 20.94
CA ILE A 14 5.63 17.45 20.69
C ILE A 14 7.09 17.09 20.98
N LEU A 15 7.32 16.20 21.96
CA LEU A 15 8.66 15.70 22.33
C LEU A 15 9.36 14.90 21.21
N SER A 16 8.63 14.46 20.17
CA SER A 16 9.23 13.83 19.00
C SER A 16 9.81 14.84 17.98
N ARG A 17 9.73 16.15 18.25
CA ARG A 17 10.30 17.25 17.42
C ARG A 17 11.36 18.04 18.20
N PRO A 18 12.55 17.44 18.44
CA PRO A 18 13.63 18.11 19.17
C PRO A 18 14.13 19.39 18.47
N ASP A 19 13.96 19.48 17.15
CA ASP A 19 14.25 20.67 16.33
C ASP A 19 13.39 21.89 16.70
N VAL A 20 12.13 21.66 17.10
CA VAL A 20 11.21 22.73 17.53
C VAL A 20 11.35 23.02 19.02
N MET A 21 11.60 21.99 19.83
CA MET A 21 11.76 22.11 21.29
C MET A 21 12.96 22.97 21.70
N VAL A 22 13.95 23.17 20.81
CA VAL A 22 15.08 24.08 21.05
C VAL A 22 14.65 25.54 21.26
N ALA A 23 13.49 25.91 20.70
CA ALA A 23 12.92 27.26 20.82
C ALA A 23 11.89 27.38 21.97
N TRP A 24 11.75 26.37 22.83
CA TRP A 24 10.74 26.36 23.90
C TRP A 24 11.13 27.28 25.06
N ASP A 25 10.23 28.19 25.44
CA ASP A 25 10.44 29.10 26.57
C ASP A 25 9.97 28.44 27.89
N ASN A 26 10.91 27.92 28.69
CA ASN A 26 10.57 27.24 29.96
C ASN A 26 9.90 28.19 30.98
N ASP A 27 10.26 29.47 30.97
CA ASP A 27 9.74 30.44 31.94
C ASP A 27 8.30 30.85 31.59
N ALA A 28 8.03 31.09 30.31
CA ALA A 28 6.68 31.39 29.83
C ALA A 28 5.74 30.18 29.95
N ASN A 29 6.26 28.96 29.80
CA ASN A 29 5.46 27.73 29.73
C ASN A 29 5.45 26.90 31.02
N LYS A 30 5.84 27.45 32.19
CA LYS A 30 5.89 26.74 33.48
C LYS A 30 4.59 26.03 33.92
N HIS A 31 3.46 26.43 33.33
CA HIS A 31 2.13 25.88 33.57
C HIS A 31 1.74 24.73 32.61
N LEU A 32 2.53 24.51 31.55
CA LEU A 32 2.33 23.45 30.57
C LEU A 32 3.26 22.26 30.84
N ARG A 33 2.76 21.03 30.66
CA ARG A 33 3.57 19.80 30.76
C ARG A 33 3.77 19.16 29.38
N PRO A 34 4.99 19.17 28.82
CA PRO A 34 5.26 18.63 27.47
C PRO A 34 4.92 17.15 27.28
N LEU A 35 4.92 16.35 28.36
CA LEU A 35 4.69 14.89 28.35
C LEU A 35 3.25 14.47 27.94
N GLY A 36 2.36 15.41 27.59
CA GLY A 36 1.00 15.11 27.11
C GLY A 36 0.54 15.96 25.92
N LEU A 37 1.40 16.79 25.34
CA LEU A 37 1.02 17.71 24.25
C LEU A 37 1.30 17.10 22.88
N ARG A 38 0.30 17.17 21.98
CA ARG A 38 0.38 16.66 20.61
C ARG A 38 0.95 17.71 19.66
N ALA A 39 1.62 17.28 18.59
CA ALA A 39 2.22 18.17 17.60
C ALA A 39 1.20 18.99 16.77
N ASP A 40 -0.07 18.56 16.74
CA ASP A 40 -1.20 19.21 16.06
C ASP A 40 -2.07 20.07 17.00
N SER A 41 -1.59 20.35 18.22
CA SER A 41 -2.33 21.10 19.23
C SER A 41 -2.42 22.60 18.91
N GLU A 42 -3.61 23.18 18.97
CA GLU A 42 -3.82 24.64 18.86
C GLU A 42 -3.53 25.39 20.18
N VAL A 43 -3.01 24.70 21.21
CA VAL A 43 -2.56 25.34 22.46
C VAL A 43 -1.43 26.31 22.16
N VAL A 44 -1.59 27.56 22.59
CA VAL A 44 -0.58 28.62 22.48
C VAL A 44 0.50 28.43 23.54
N ALA A 45 1.76 28.51 23.12
CA ALA A 45 2.93 28.43 24.00
C ALA A 45 3.87 29.61 23.70
N GLY A 46 4.72 29.95 24.67
CA GLY A 46 5.81 30.91 24.50
C GLY A 46 7.04 30.28 23.85
N TRP A 47 7.69 31.02 22.96
CA TRP A 47 8.85 30.58 22.18
C TRP A 47 9.96 31.64 22.22
N VAL A 48 11.22 31.19 22.18
CA VAL A 48 12.40 32.05 22.03
C VAL A 48 13.15 31.65 20.76
N CYS A 49 13.31 32.57 19.81
CA CYS A 49 14.05 32.28 18.58
C CYS A 49 15.57 32.37 18.79
N VAL A 50 16.34 31.93 17.78
CA VAL A 50 17.82 31.99 17.81
C VAL A 50 18.37 33.42 17.90
N ASN A 51 17.60 34.42 17.47
CA ASN A 51 17.94 35.84 17.58
C ASN A 51 17.47 36.46 18.93
N GLY A 52 16.91 35.66 19.84
CA GLY A 52 16.51 36.08 21.19
C GLY A 52 15.12 36.70 21.31
N HIS A 53 14.35 36.78 20.23
CA HIS A 53 12.98 37.29 20.26
C HIS A 53 12.04 36.31 20.96
N ARG A 54 11.22 36.84 21.87
CA ARG A 54 10.17 36.08 22.57
C ARG A 54 8.82 36.36 21.90
N TYR A 55 8.09 35.31 21.55
CA TYR A 55 6.80 35.41 20.87
C TYR A 55 5.88 34.26 21.25
N GLU A 56 4.58 34.42 21.02
CA GLU A 56 3.57 33.38 21.25
C GLU A 56 3.10 32.79 19.92
N ALA A 57 2.97 31.48 19.86
CA ALA A 57 2.42 30.76 18.71
C ALA A 57 1.81 29.43 19.17
N SER A 58 0.84 28.91 18.42
CA SER A 58 0.31 27.58 18.70
C SER A 58 1.36 26.49 18.44
N ILE A 59 1.24 25.37 19.14
CA ILE A 59 2.11 24.20 18.92
C ILE A 59 1.97 23.70 17.46
N ALA A 60 0.76 23.70 16.92
CA ALA A 60 0.49 23.35 15.52
C ALA A 60 1.18 24.29 14.52
N ASP A 61 1.25 25.59 14.79
CA ASP A 61 1.92 26.55 13.92
C ASP A 61 3.42 26.27 13.81
N ARG A 62 4.04 25.89 14.93
CA ARG A 62 5.49 25.59 15.01
C ARG A 62 5.84 24.20 14.50
N CYS A 63 5.02 23.19 14.81
CA CYS A 63 5.31 21.80 14.45
C CYS A 63 4.80 21.41 13.06
N MET A 64 3.63 21.92 12.64
CA MET A 64 2.95 21.49 11.40
C MET A 64 3.00 22.54 10.30
N ARG A 65 2.83 23.82 10.63
CA ARG A 65 2.72 24.90 9.62
C ARG A 65 4.04 25.62 9.34
N GLY A 66 5.07 25.38 10.15
CA GLY A 66 6.42 25.91 9.94
C GLY A 66 6.52 27.43 10.10
N VAL A 67 5.61 28.03 10.87
CA VAL A 67 5.57 29.49 11.07
C VAL A 67 6.77 29.92 11.91
N GLY A 68 7.54 30.88 11.38
CA GLY A 68 8.76 31.41 11.97
C GLY A 68 8.51 32.42 13.09
N CYS A 69 9.58 33.05 13.56
CA CYS A 69 9.47 34.20 14.45
C CYS A 69 8.99 35.42 13.64
N PRO A 70 7.85 36.06 14.00
CA PRO A 70 7.30 37.18 13.24
C PRO A 70 8.30 38.34 13.08
N ASP A 71 9.05 38.65 14.14
CA ASP A 71 10.02 39.76 14.14
C ASP A 71 11.24 39.49 13.25
N CYS A 72 11.61 38.22 13.04
CA CYS A 72 12.70 37.87 12.13
C CYS A 72 12.28 37.93 10.65
N GLU A 73 10.99 37.76 10.36
CA GLU A 73 10.44 37.88 9.00
C GLU A 73 10.37 39.35 8.55
N THR A 74 10.24 40.29 9.48
CA THR A 74 10.21 41.74 9.20
C THR A 74 11.58 42.39 9.03
N GLU A 75 12.66 41.74 9.46
CA GLU A 75 14.04 42.29 9.38
C GLU A 75 14.83 41.85 8.13
N THR A 76 14.23 41.10 7.20
CA THR A 76 14.91 40.68 5.95
C THR A 76 14.22 41.19 4.69
N GLY A 77 14.62 42.39 4.25
CA GLY A 77 14.69 42.73 2.82
C GLY A 77 13.59 43.64 2.24
N GLU A 78 13.64 44.94 2.55
CA GLU A 78 13.28 45.98 1.57
C GLU A 78 14.40 46.10 0.54
N SER A 79 14.30 45.34 -0.56
CA SER A 79 14.93 45.61 -1.86
C SER A 79 14.64 44.43 -2.78
N LEU A 80 14.15 44.72 -3.99
CA LEU A 80 13.77 43.80 -5.07
C LEU A 80 12.31 43.32 -5.05
N ARG A 81 11.38 44.24 -5.37
CA ARG A 81 10.17 43.93 -6.17
C ARG A 81 9.51 45.20 -6.72
N GLU A 82 10.29 46.00 -7.44
CA GLU A 82 9.76 46.83 -8.51
C GLU A 82 10.17 46.23 -9.86
N ALA A 83 9.26 46.31 -10.83
CA ALA A 83 9.33 45.82 -12.20
C ALA A 83 8.99 44.33 -12.44
N ARG A 84 7.71 44.05 -12.75
CA ARG A 84 7.24 43.74 -14.11
C ARG A 84 5.75 43.33 -14.12
N LYS A 85 4.89 44.18 -14.68
CA LYS A 85 3.86 43.86 -15.69
C LYS A 85 2.90 45.04 -15.83
N GLU A 86 2.93 45.69 -17.00
CA GLU A 86 1.76 46.09 -17.82
C GLU A 86 2.19 46.98 -19.01
N GLY A 87 1.46 46.89 -20.13
CA GLY A 87 1.47 47.81 -21.29
C GLY A 87 2.36 47.37 -22.48
N GLN A 88 1.87 46.72 -23.55
CA GLN A 88 1.16 47.23 -24.75
C GLN A 88 1.96 48.12 -25.73
N GLU A 89 2.06 47.59 -26.96
CA GLU A 89 1.96 48.22 -28.30
C GLU A 89 3.06 49.13 -28.96
N GLU A 90 3.36 48.73 -30.21
CA GLU A 90 3.69 49.47 -31.45
C GLU A 90 5.05 50.19 -31.69
N GLY A 91 5.55 50.05 -32.95
CA GLY A 91 6.32 51.09 -33.66
C GLY A 91 7.80 50.81 -34.03
N LYS A 92 8.05 50.33 -35.25
CA LYS A 92 9.30 50.55 -36.04
C LYS A 92 9.40 52.04 -36.50
N PRO A 93 10.49 52.60 -37.09
CA PRO A 93 11.73 51.99 -37.62
C PRO A 93 13.06 52.76 -37.38
N VAL A 94 14.10 52.16 -37.93
CA VAL A 94 15.54 52.50 -38.05
C VAL A 94 15.82 53.74 -38.91
N THR A 95 16.86 54.52 -38.56
CA THR A 95 17.59 55.39 -39.51
C THR A 95 19.08 55.05 -39.56
N ALA A 96 19.58 54.86 -40.78
CA ALA A 96 20.97 54.59 -41.12
C ALA A 96 21.88 55.81 -40.94
N LYS A 97 23.17 55.58 -40.66
CA LYS A 97 24.25 56.55 -40.90
C LYS A 97 25.19 56.03 -41.98
N THR A 98 25.44 56.93 -42.91
CA THR A 98 26.29 56.92 -44.10
C THR A 98 27.77 56.71 -43.78
N GLY A 99 28.45 55.92 -44.60
CA GLY A 99 29.90 55.98 -44.75
C GLY A 99 30.32 57.12 -45.67
N GLY A 100 31.59 57.51 -45.59
CA GLY A 100 32.21 58.40 -46.56
C GLY A 100 33.71 58.14 -46.64
N HIS A 101 34.21 57.86 -47.84
CA HIS A 101 35.46 58.38 -48.41
C HIS A 101 35.45 58.11 -49.92
N GLY A 102 35.60 59.18 -50.71
CA GLY A 102 35.47 59.16 -52.17
C GLY A 102 36.76 58.87 -52.93
N SER A 103 36.60 58.53 -54.21
CA SER A 103 37.64 58.62 -55.23
C SER A 103 37.01 58.93 -56.60
N ARG A 104 37.74 59.71 -57.42
CA ARG A 104 37.34 60.37 -58.68
C ARG A 104 36.96 59.37 -59.79
N GLY A 105 35.92 59.68 -60.57
CA GLY A 105 35.39 58.85 -61.67
C GLY A 105 36.19 58.90 -63.00
N PRO A 106 35.99 57.91 -63.89
CA PRO A 106 36.75 57.73 -65.14
C PRO A 106 36.28 58.65 -66.30
N ALA A 107 37.18 58.91 -67.26
CA ALA A 107 36.95 59.80 -68.40
C ALA A 107 35.92 59.26 -69.41
N LYS A 108 35.10 60.16 -69.98
CA LYS A 108 34.01 59.83 -70.92
C LYS A 108 34.52 59.18 -72.22
N PRO A 109 33.90 58.08 -72.69
CA PRO A 109 34.27 57.40 -73.94
C PRO A 109 33.80 58.17 -75.18
N ALA A 110 34.49 57.96 -76.32
CA ALA A 110 34.12 58.53 -77.60
C ALA A 110 32.73 58.04 -78.09
N PRO A 111 32.01 58.81 -78.93
CA PRO A 111 30.71 58.42 -79.47
C PRO A 111 30.74 57.05 -80.17
N GLY A 112 29.73 56.20 -79.92
CA GLY A 112 29.65 54.84 -80.46
C GLY A 112 30.46 53.78 -79.71
N ARG A 113 31.07 54.13 -78.57
CA ARG A 113 31.89 53.22 -77.74
C ARG A 113 31.36 53.04 -76.31
N SER A 114 30.22 53.65 -75.97
CA SER A 114 29.63 53.55 -74.64
C SER A 114 28.93 52.21 -74.41
N LEU A 115 28.70 51.85 -73.15
CA LEU A 115 27.93 50.65 -72.78
C LEU A 115 26.48 50.74 -73.26
N ALA A 116 25.86 51.92 -73.15
CA ALA A 116 24.49 52.17 -73.62
C ALA A 116 24.30 51.86 -75.11
N GLU A 117 25.29 52.21 -75.94
CA GLU A 117 25.23 52.04 -77.38
C GLU A 117 25.62 50.63 -77.81
N LEU A 118 26.70 50.08 -77.24
CA LEU A 118 27.26 48.79 -77.69
C LEU A 118 26.56 47.57 -77.09
N ARG A 119 25.99 47.69 -75.88
CA ARG A 119 25.31 46.58 -75.16
C ARG A 119 24.07 47.09 -74.41
N PRO A 120 23.02 47.51 -75.13
CA PRO A 120 21.79 48.02 -74.53
C PRO A 120 21.08 46.97 -73.64
N ASP A 121 21.25 45.68 -73.93
CA ASP A 121 20.75 44.55 -73.14
C ASP A 121 21.36 44.48 -71.73
N ILE A 122 22.63 44.85 -71.60
CA ILE A 122 23.33 44.94 -70.32
C ILE A 122 23.07 46.30 -69.68
N ALA A 123 23.08 47.39 -70.46
CA ALA A 123 22.78 48.73 -69.96
C ALA A 123 21.39 48.81 -69.30
N ALA A 124 20.40 48.05 -69.81
CA ALA A 124 19.07 47.94 -69.21
C ALA A 124 19.06 47.31 -67.80
N GLN A 125 20.13 46.58 -67.44
CA GLN A 125 20.30 45.97 -66.12
C GLN A 125 21.14 46.87 -65.18
N TRP A 126 21.49 48.09 -65.61
CA TRP A 126 22.20 49.05 -64.76
C TRP A 126 21.28 49.51 -63.63
N HIS A 127 21.78 49.51 -62.39
CA HIS A 127 20.95 49.94 -61.27
C HIS A 127 20.61 51.44 -61.40
N PRO A 128 19.31 51.84 -61.35
CA PRO A 128 18.89 53.20 -61.69
C PRO A 128 19.42 54.27 -60.73
N THR A 129 19.69 53.94 -59.46
CA THR A 129 20.07 54.92 -58.42
C THR A 129 21.34 54.63 -57.63
N LYS A 130 21.97 53.44 -57.77
CA LYS A 130 23.07 53.02 -56.87
C LYS A 130 24.47 53.22 -57.43
N ASN A 131 24.58 53.64 -58.69
CA ASN A 131 25.86 53.90 -59.36
C ASN A 131 26.28 55.37 -59.32
N GLY A 132 25.65 56.18 -58.45
CA GLY A 132 25.89 57.61 -58.37
C GLY A 132 25.51 58.33 -59.67
N GLU A 133 26.34 59.28 -60.10
CA GLU A 133 26.16 60.04 -61.35
C GLU A 133 26.58 59.26 -62.60
N LEU A 134 27.16 58.06 -62.47
CA LEU A 134 27.61 57.28 -63.61
C LEU A 134 26.41 56.62 -64.32
N THR A 135 26.22 56.98 -65.59
CA THR A 135 25.25 56.31 -66.46
C THR A 135 25.93 55.32 -67.41
N PRO A 136 25.19 54.37 -67.99
CA PRO A 136 25.72 53.50 -69.04
C PRO A 136 26.29 54.24 -70.26
N ALA A 137 25.94 55.51 -70.48
CA ALA A 137 26.51 56.31 -71.56
C ALA A 137 27.90 56.85 -71.23
N ASP A 138 28.25 56.95 -69.94
CA ASP A 138 29.50 57.56 -69.48
C ASP A 138 30.68 56.57 -69.39
N VAL A 139 30.45 55.29 -69.67
CA VAL A 139 31.44 54.22 -69.48
C VAL A 139 31.59 53.34 -70.72
N SER A 140 32.83 52.96 -71.05
CA SER A 140 33.10 52.01 -72.13
C SER A 140 32.85 50.57 -71.67
N VAL A 141 32.42 49.68 -72.58
CA VAL A 141 32.15 48.25 -72.30
C VAL A 141 33.34 47.47 -71.72
N SER A 142 34.56 47.99 -71.83
CA SER A 142 35.79 47.41 -71.30
C SER A 142 36.33 48.14 -70.06
N ALA A 143 35.64 49.15 -69.54
CA ALA A 143 36.07 49.86 -68.35
C ALA A 143 36.07 48.91 -67.14
N ASN A 144 37.19 48.84 -66.43
CA ASN A 144 37.35 47.95 -65.28
C ASN A 144 36.80 48.59 -64.00
N ILE A 145 35.50 48.86 -64.00
CA ILE A 145 34.77 49.43 -62.87
C ILE A 145 33.75 48.43 -62.35
N THR A 146 33.54 48.42 -61.04
CA THR A 146 32.46 47.66 -60.40
C THR A 146 31.26 48.57 -60.23
N VAL A 147 30.11 48.10 -60.71
CA VAL A 147 28.84 48.82 -60.63
C VAL A 147 27.76 47.87 -60.13
N GLU A 148 26.74 48.44 -59.53
CA GLU A 148 25.53 47.75 -59.07
C GLU A 148 24.61 47.48 -60.26
N TRP A 149 24.15 46.23 -60.36
CA TRP A 149 23.23 45.75 -61.38
C TRP A 149 21.90 45.38 -60.75
N VAL A 150 20.82 45.47 -61.52
CA VAL A 150 19.49 44.97 -61.16
C VAL A 150 18.91 44.16 -62.31
N ASP A 151 18.31 43.00 -62.02
CA ASP A 151 17.60 42.21 -63.03
C ASP A 151 16.08 42.49 -63.04
N GLY A 152 15.37 41.91 -64.00
CA GLY A 152 13.90 42.04 -64.10
C GLY A 152 13.10 41.41 -62.94
N HIS A 153 13.76 40.69 -62.03
CA HIS A 153 13.15 40.16 -60.79
C HIS A 153 13.45 41.04 -59.58
N GLY A 154 14.18 42.15 -59.75
CA GLY A 154 14.57 43.07 -58.68
C GLY A 154 15.76 42.58 -57.84
N HIS A 155 16.51 41.58 -58.30
CA HIS A 155 17.74 41.19 -57.61
C HIS A 155 18.82 42.21 -57.91
N GLU A 156 19.48 42.71 -56.86
CA GLU A 156 20.54 43.70 -56.98
C GLU A 156 21.89 43.06 -56.63
N TRP A 157 22.93 43.30 -57.43
CA TRP A 157 24.26 42.77 -57.13
C TRP A 157 25.41 43.62 -57.72
N PRO A 158 26.55 43.73 -57.01
CA PRO A 158 27.74 44.35 -57.56
C PRO A 158 28.46 43.39 -58.50
N ALA A 159 28.88 43.87 -59.67
CA ALA A 159 29.79 43.12 -60.54
C ALA A 159 30.67 44.05 -61.39
N PRO A 160 31.94 43.66 -61.65
CA PRO A 160 32.77 44.33 -62.62
C PRO A 160 32.11 44.35 -64.00
N LEU A 161 32.09 45.52 -64.65
CA LEU A 161 31.50 45.71 -65.97
C LEU A 161 32.02 44.70 -67.02
N PRO A 162 33.33 44.37 -67.10
CA PRO A 162 33.83 43.40 -68.07
C PRO A 162 33.30 41.97 -67.88
N ASN A 163 32.95 41.58 -66.64
CA ASN A 163 32.40 40.24 -66.35
C ASN A 163 30.99 40.07 -66.93
N ARG A 164 30.27 41.19 -67.08
CA ARG A 164 28.93 41.25 -67.66
C ARG A 164 29.01 41.31 -69.18
N THR A 165 29.93 42.12 -69.72
CA THR A 165 30.03 42.37 -71.18
C THR A 165 30.79 41.29 -71.95
N ARG A 166 31.89 40.74 -71.38
CA ARG A 166 32.70 39.66 -72.01
C ARG A 166 32.53 38.30 -71.34
N GLY A 167 32.34 38.27 -70.02
CA GLY A 167 32.33 37.03 -69.22
C GLY A 167 30.97 36.30 -69.13
N GLY A 168 29.88 36.88 -69.64
CA GLY A 168 28.56 36.24 -69.67
C GLY A 168 27.93 35.92 -68.30
N THR A 169 28.44 36.49 -67.21
CA THR A 169 27.89 36.21 -65.87
C THR A 169 26.61 37.00 -65.61
N GLY A 170 25.49 36.29 -65.43
CA GLY A 170 24.16 36.84 -65.10
C GLY A 170 23.96 37.13 -63.60
N CYS A 171 22.72 37.43 -63.21
CA CYS A 171 22.34 37.54 -61.80
C CYS A 171 22.74 36.26 -61.02
N PRO A 172 23.54 36.35 -59.95
CA PRO A 172 23.97 35.19 -59.16
C PRO A 172 22.78 34.41 -58.56
N THR A 173 21.73 35.13 -58.13
CA THR A 173 20.53 34.57 -57.52
C THR A 173 19.73 33.77 -58.55
N CYS A 174 19.43 34.36 -59.71
CA CYS A 174 18.75 33.64 -60.81
C CYS A 174 19.59 32.47 -61.32
N GLY A 175 20.92 32.64 -61.44
CA GLY A 175 21.83 31.56 -61.83
C GLY A 175 21.90 30.42 -60.80
N ALA A 176 21.74 30.70 -59.51
CA ALA A 176 21.62 29.68 -58.47
C ALA A 176 20.29 28.92 -58.57
N VAL A 177 19.17 29.62 -58.80
CA VAL A 177 17.84 29.03 -58.99
C VAL A 177 17.80 28.11 -60.21
N GLN A 178 18.34 28.56 -61.36
CA GLN A 178 18.38 27.75 -62.57
C GLN A 178 19.25 26.50 -62.41
N ARG A 179 20.45 26.63 -61.80
CA ARG A 179 21.29 25.46 -61.47
C ARG A 179 20.60 24.50 -60.50
N GLY A 180 19.80 25.03 -59.57
CA GLY A 180 18.96 24.25 -58.66
C GLY A 180 17.85 23.47 -59.39
N ARG A 181 17.18 24.07 -60.37
CA ARG A 181 16.17 23.41 -61.21
C ARG A 181 16.78 22.32 -62.10
N SER A 182 17.88 22.61 -62.79
CA SER A 182 18.56 21.63 -63.64
C SER A 182 19.06 20.41 -62.87
N ARG A 183 19.50 20.57 -61.61
CA ARG A 183 19.90 19.46 -60.73
C ARG A 183 18.72 18.62 -60.22
N ARG A 184 17.51 19.19 -60.16
CA ARG A 184 16.30 18.52 -59.64
C ARG A 184 15.50 17.79 -60.70
N ARG A 185 15.80 18.02 -61.99
CA ARG A 185 15.07 17.40 -63.10
C ARG A 185 15.33 15.88 -63.13
N PRO A 186 14.28 15.04 -63.21
CA PRO A 186 14.43 13.60 -63.34
C PRO A 186 15.19 13.22 -64.62
N GLN A 187 15.82 12.04 -64.62
CA GLN A 187 16.34 11.45 -65.86
C GLN A 187 15.21 11.26 -66.87
N SER A 188 15.53 11.40 -68.16
CA SER A 188 14.59 11.21 -69.28
C SER A 188 13.82 9.89 -69.17
N GLY A 189 12.49 9.93 -69.36
CA GLY A 189 11.61 8.77 -69.25
C GLY A 189 11.15 8.42 -67.82
N ARG A 190 11.43 9.27 -66.83
CA ARG A 190 11.02 9.07 -65.42
C ARG A 190 10.15 10.17 -64.84
N SER A 191 9.81 11.18 -65.65
CA SER A 191 8.97 12.27 -65.18
C SER A 191 7.49 11.85 -65.05
N LEU A 192 6.74 12.59 -64.24
CA LEU A 192 5.30 12.40 -64.08
C LEU A 192 4.57 12.61 -65.43
N ALA A 193 4.99 13.61 -66.21
CA ALA A 193 4.45 13.87 -67.55
C ALA A 193 4.58 12.67 -68.49
N GLU A 194 5.71 11.96 -68.44
CA GLU A 194 6.01 10.85 -69.34
C GLU A 194 5.40 9.53 -68.87
N LEU A 195 5.48 9.21 -67.57
CA LEU A 195 5.06 7.91 -67.05
C LEU A 195 3.58 7.83 -66.69
N ARG A 196 2.95 8.95 -66.33
CA ARG A 196 1.53 9.02 -65.93
C ARG A 196 0.87 10.29 -66.49
N PRO A 197 0.71 10.37 -67.83
CA PRO A 197 0.07 11.53 -68.46
C PRO A 197 -1.38 11.74 -68.01
N ASP A 198 -2.07 10.66 -67.62
CA ASP A 198 -3.41 10.68 -67.04
C ASP A 198 -3.48 11.48 -65.73
N ILE A 199 -2.49 11.30 -64.86
CA ILE A 199 -2.39 12.04 -63.59
C ILE A 199 -1.75 13.42 -63.80
N ALA A 200 -0.80 13.54 -64.73
CA ALA A 200 -0.19 14.82 -65.08
C ALA A 200 -1.23 15.84 -65.60
N ALA A 201 -2.29 15.39 -66.27
CA ALA A 201 -3.40 16.24 -66.72
C ALA A 201 -4.18 16.87 -65.56
N GLU A 202 -4.16 16.25 -64.38
CA GLU A 202 -4.80 16.76 -63.16
C GLU A 202 -3.89 17.74 -62.38
N TRP A 203 -2.69 18.06 -62.90
CA TRP A 203 -1.79 19.00 -62.24
C TRP A 203 -2.42 20.40 -62.18
N HIS A 204 -2.41 21.01 -61.00
CA HIS A 204 -3.05 22.32 -60.85
C HIS A 204 -2.28 23.40 -61.64
N PRO A 205 -2.96 24.24 -62.46
CA PRO A 205 -2.29 25.14 -63.42
C PRO A 205 -1.48 26.27 -62.78
N THR A 206 -1.87 26.77 -61.60
CA THR A 206 -1.20 27.94 -60.97
C THR A 206 -0.62 27.69 -59.57
N LYS A 207 -1.20 26.79 -58.76
CA LYS A 207 -0.80 26.54 -57.36
C LYS A 207 0.54 25.82 -57.18
N ASN A 208 1.09 25.18 -58.21
CA ASN A 208 2.40 24.53 -58.15
C ASN A 208 3.57 25.46 -58.53
N GLY A 209 3.30 26.76 -58.70
CA GLY A 209 4.30 27.74 -59.08
C GLY A 209 4.89 27.43 -60.45
N ALA A 210 6.22 27.50 -60.58
CA ALA A 210 6.92 27.26 -61.83
C ALA A 210 7.30 25.78 -62.08
N GLU A 211 6.87 24.84 -61.23
CA GLU A 211 7.13 23.42 -61.41
C GLU A 211 6.07 22.76 -62.29
N THR A 212 6.54 22.03 -63.30
CA THR A 212 5.68 21.29 -64.22
C THR A 212 5.73 19.79 -63.93
N PRO A 213 4.75 18.99 -64.41
CA PRO A 213 4.82 17.53 -64.34
C PRO A 213 6.08 16.92 -64.98
N ALA A 214 6.75 17.65 -65.88
CA ALA A 214 8.02 17.20 -66.48
C ALA A 214 9.22 17.36 -65.54
N ASP A 215 9.08 18.14 -64.46
CA ASP A 215 10.15 18.46 -63.51
C ASP A 215 10.18 17.54 -62.28
N VAL A 216 9.23 16.60 -62.18
CA VAL A 216 9.05 15.72 -61.00
C VAL A 216 8.94 14.25 -61.40
N ALA A 217 9.50 13.34 -60.59
CA ALA A 217 9.40 11.90 -60.83
C ALA A 217 8.15 11.29 -60.17
N VAL A 218 7.54 10.27 -60.78
CA VAL A 218 6.29 9.63 -60.26
C VAL A 218 6.41 9.06 -58.84
N SER A 219 7.62 8.69 -58.42
CA SER A 219 7.91 8.09 -57.10
C SER A 219 8.27 9.13 -56.03
N THR A 220 8.25 10.42 -56.37
CA THR A 220 8.66 11.45 -55.42
C THR A 220 7.64 11.61 -54.29
N ASN A 221 8.11 11.66 -53.04
CA ASN A 221 7.29 11.97 -51.87
C ASN A 221 7.11 13.48 -51.66
N ARG A 222 7.10 14.26 -52.75
CA ARG A 222 6.79 15.68 -52.71
C ARG A 222 5.29 15.88 -52.88
N LYS A 223 4.76 16.89 -52.19
CA LYS A 223 3.37 17.30 -52.36
C LYS A 223 3.24 18.17 -53.62
N ALA A 224 2.11 18.01 -54.30
CA ALA A 224 1.67 18.87 -55.38
C ALA A 224 0.18 19.13 -55.24
N TRP A 225 -0.26 20.26 -55.78
CA TRP A 225 -1.66 20.61 -55.93
C TRP A 225 -2.25 19.98 -57.18
N TRP A 226 -3.43 19.41 -57.04
CA TRP A 226 -4.18 18.73 -58.09
C TRP A 226 -5.52 19.43 -58.31
N ASN A 227 -5.88 19.62 -59.56
CA ASN A 227 -7.22 20.02 -59.97
C ASN A 227 -8.13 18.78 -59.90
N SER A 228 -9.15 18.82 -59.05
CA SER A 228 -9.98 17.65 -58.78
C SER A 228 -11.03 17.37 -59.85
N GLY A 229 -11.32 18.35 -60.72
CA GLY A 229 -12.40 18.25 -61.71
C GLY A 229 -13.79 17.98 -61.12
N CYS A 230 -13.96 18.13 -59.80
CA CYS A 230 -15.19 17.83 -59.08
C CYS A 230 -15.55 18.97 -58.13
N GLU A 231 -16.79 19.01 -57.66
CA GLU A 231 -17.33 20.08 -56.79
C GLU A 231 -16.62 20.23 -55.43
N HIS A 232 -15.80 19.24 -55.03
CA HIS A 232 -15.08 19.24 -53.75
C HIS A 232 -13.81 20.11 -53.75
N GLY A 233 -13.49 20.78 -54.86
CA GLY A 233 -12.38 21.72 -54.96
C GLY A 233 -11.01 21.08 -55.13
N ASP A 234 -9.99 21.91 -55.40
CA ASP A 234 -8.60 21.47 -55.59
C ASP A 234 -7.98 20.98 -54.27
N PHE A 235 -7.05 20.03 -54.35
CA PHE A 235 -6.43 19.46 -53.15
C PHE A 235 -4.92 19.25 -53.30
N GLU A 236 -4.21 19.28 -52.18
CA GLU A 236 -2.77 19.01 -52.11
C GLU A 236 -2.52 17.55 -51.67
N GLN A 237 -1.69 16.81 -52.42
CA GLN A 237 -1.35 15.42 -52.09
C GLN A 237 0.07 15.05 -52.56
N LEU A 238 0.68 14.06 -51.91
CA LEU A 238 1.95 13.46 -52.33
C LEU A 238 1.84 12.87 -53.75
N ILE A 239 2.82 13.17 -54.60
CA ILE A 239 2.87 12.68 -55.99
C ILE A 239 2.95 11.14 -56.02
N SER A 240 3.78 10.52 -55.18
CA SER A 240 3.85 9.06 -55.03
C SER A 240 2.55 8.39 -54.58
N ALA A 241 1.75 9.09 -53.76
CA ALA A 241 0.45 8.59 -53.33
C ALA A 241 -0.61 8.76 -54.43
N ARG A 242 -0.54 9.87 -55.19
CA ARG A 242 -1.42 10.13 -56.35
C ARG A 242 -1.18 9.14 -57.50
N THR A 243 0.03 8.61 -57.64
CA THR A 243 0.35 7.65 -58.70
C THR A 243 0.15 6.18 -58.28
N GLY A 244 -0.21 5.90 -57.02
CA GLY A 244 -0.40 4.55 -56.44
C GLY A 244 -1.79 3.91 -56.63
N ARG A 245 -1.98 2.70 -56.09
CA ARG A 245 -3.22 1.89 -56.18
C ARG A 245 -4.30 2.37 -55.18
N ASN A 246 -4.91 3.53 -55.43
CA ASN A 246 -6.19 4.06 -54.88
C ASN A 246 -6.15 5.60 -54.83
N ALA A 247 -5.80 6.22 -55.95
CA ALA A 247 -5.66 7.68 -56.02
C ALA A 247 -6.93 8.32 -56.60
N GLY A 248 -7.52 9.26 -55.86
CA GLY A 248 -8.72 10.01 -56.26
C GLY A 248 -9.07 11.08 -55.22
N CYS A 249 -10.06 11.94 -55.51
CA CYS A 249 -10.59 12.87 -54.52
C CYS A 249 -11.14 12.09 -53.32
N ARG A 250 -10.74 12.48 -52.10
CA ARG A 250 -11.09 11.77 -50.86
C ARG A 250 -12.59 11.71 -50.64
N ASP A 251 -13.30 12.78 -50.95
CA ASP A 251 -14.75 12.87 -50.74
C ASP A 251 -15.53 12.08 -51.80
N CYS A 252 -15.10 12.12 -53.07
CA CYS A 252 -15.62 11.21 -54.10
C CYS A 252 -15.39 9.72 -53.75
N GLY A 253 -14.22 9.40 -53.18
CA GLY A 253 -13.91 8.05 -52.70
C GLY A 253 -14.80 7.63 -51.53
N ARG A 254 -15.11 8.56 -50.62
CA ARG A 254 -16.05 8.35 -49.51
C ARG A 254 -17.48 8.12 -50.02
N LEU A 255 -17.98 8.96 -50.93
CA LEU A 255 -19.33 8.82 -51.50
C LEU A 255 -19.54 7.48 -52.22
N LYS A 256 -18.55 7.02 -52.98
CA LYS A 256 -18.56 5.67 -53.60
C LYS A 256 -18.56 4.55 -52.56
N SER A 257 -17.83 4.73 -51.46
CA SER A 257 -17.77 3.77 -50.34
C SER A 257 -19.08 3.72 -49.55
N ASP A 258 -19.74 4.86 -49.34
CA ASP A 258 -21.00 4.94 -48.62
C ASP A 258 -22.18 4.40 -49.44
N ALA A 259 -22.18 4.59 -50.76
CA ALA A 259 -23.12 3.94 -51.67
C ALA A 259 -22.96 2.40 -51.66
N ALA A 260 -21.70 1.90 -51.63
CA ALA A 260 -21.42 0.47 -51.52
C ALA A 260 -21.80 -0.15 -50.17
N ARG A 261 -21.88 0.65 -49.08
CA ARG A 261 -22.37 0.21 -47.77
C ARG A 261 -23.89 0.06 -47.68
N ARG A 262 -24.65 0.70 -48.57
CA ARG A 262 -26.12 0.68 -48.53
C ARG A 262 -26.73 -0.62 -49.04
N LYS A 263 -26.06 -1.40 -49.90
CA LYS A 263 -26.54 -2.71 -50.35
C LYS A 263 -25.83 -3.85 -49.60
N PRO A 264 -26.57 -4.86 -49.08
CA PRO A 264 -25.95 -6.02 -48.46
C PRO A 264 -25.12 -6.80 -49.49
N LYS A 265 -24.02 -7.42 -49.03
CA LYS A 265 -23.23 -8.33 -49.88
C LYS A 265 -24.12 -9.51 -50.32
N PRO A 266 -23.90 -10.11 -51.50
CA PRO A 266 -24.61 -11.32 -51.93
C PRO A 266 -24.59 -12.41 -50.84
N GLY A 267 -25.72 -13.04 -50.58
CA GLY A 267 -25.90 -14.05 -49.52
C GLY A 267 -26.08 -13.48 -48.10
N ASN A 268 -26.12 -12.16 -47.92
CA ASN A 268 -26.28 -11.51 -46.60
C ASN A 268 -27.53 -10.63 -46.49
N SER A 269 -28.40 -10.61 -47.50
CA SER A 269 -29.69 -9.94 -47.35
C SER A 269 -30.60 -10.68 -46.35
N LEU A 270 -31.61 -9.99 -45.84
CA LEU A 270 -32.62 -10.60 -44.98
C LEU A 270 -33.38 -11.70 -45.74
N ALA A 271 -33.75 -11.44 -47.00
CA ALA A 271 -34.45 -12.41 -47.85
C ALA A 271 -33.67 -13.73 -48.01
N GLU A 272 -32.36 -13.67 -48.19
CA GLU A 272 -31.51 -14.86 -48.41
C GLU A 272 -31.23 -15.62 -47.11
N ARG A 273 -30.91 -14.91 -46.02
CA ARG A 273 -30.45 -15.54 -44.77
C ARG A 273 -31.59 -15.99 -43.88
N ARG A 274 -32.72 -15.28 -43.89
CA ARG A 274 -33.88 -15.50 -43.02
C ARG A 274 -35.18 -15.27 -43.79
N PRO A 275 -35.50 -16.12 -44.77
CA PRO A 275 -36.73 -16.02 -45.56
C PRO A 275 -38.00 -16.10 -44.69
N ASP A 276 -37.93 -16.84 -43.57
CA ASP A 276 -38.98 -16.93 -42.56
C ASP A 276 -39.33 -15.57 -41.94
N VAL A 277 -38.31 -14.75 -41.66
CA VAL A 277 -38.50 -13.40 -41.11
C VAL A 277 -38.81 -12.39 -42.22
N ALA A 278 -38.21 -12.55 -43.40
CA ALA A 278 -38.50 -11.73 -44.57
C ALA A 278 -39.98 -11.80 -44.98
N ALA A 279 -40.63 -12.96 -44.81
CA ALA A 279 -42.07 -13.15 -45.06
C ALA A 279 -42.98 -12.30 -44.15
N LEU A 280 -42.45 -11.74 -43.05
CA LEU A 280 -43.16 -10.85 -42.13
C LEU A 280 -42.99 -9.37 -42.48
N TRP A 281 -42.28 -9.06 -43.55
CA TRP A 281 -42.10 -7.68 -43.99
C TRP A 281 -43.45 -7.07 -44.36
N HIS A 282 -43.78 -5.89 -43.83
CA HIS A 282 -45.06 -5.27 -44.14
C HIS A 282 -45.12 -4.89 -45.64
N PRO A 283 -46.19 -5.25 -46.37
CA PRO A 283 -46.24 -5.15 -47.83
C PRO A 283 -46.10 -3.73 -48.38
N THR A 284 -46.56 -2.72 -47.63
CA THR A 284 -46.64 -1.32 -48.12
C THR A 284 -46.04 -0.28 -47.18
N ALA A 285 -45.64 -0.63 -45.96
CA ALA A 285 -45.29 0.35 -44.93
C ALA A 285 -43.80 0.73 -44.92
N ASN A 286 -42.99 0.07 -45.75
CA ASN A 286 -41.53 0.26 -45.80
C ASN A 286 -41.07 0.95 -47.10
N GLY A 287 -42.00 1.61 -47.82
CA GLY A 287 -41.72 2.27 -49.09
C GLY A 287 -41.29 1.28 -50.18
N GLU A 288 -40.31 1.69 -51.00
CA GLU A 288 -39.78 0.87 -52.10
C GLU A 288 -38.77 -0.20 -51.64
N LEU A 289 -38.41 -0.24 -50.35
CA LEU A 289 -37.40 -1.17 -49.83
C LEU A 289 -37.97 -2.57 -49.63
N THR A 290 -37.24 -3.56 -50.15
CA THR A 290 -37.56 -4.97 -49.98
C THR A 290 -36.61 -5.65 -48.98
N PRO A 291 -36.95 -6.84 -48.45
CA PRO A 291 -36.04 -7.64 -47.64
C PRO A 291 -34.70 -8.00 -48.33
N SER A 292 -34.62 -7.90 -49.66
CA SER A 292 -33.38 -8.13 -50.41
C SER A 292 -32.43 -6.93 -50.35
N ASP A 293 -32.94 -5.74 -50.10
CA ASP A 293 -32.18 -4.49 -50.06
C ASP A 293 -31.52 -4.24 -48.69
N VAL A 294 -31.86 -5.05 -47.67
CA VAL A 294 -31.45 -4.83 -46.28
C VAL A 294 -30.72 -6.05 -45.74
N GLY A 295 -29.60 -5.83 -45.05
CA GLY A 295 -28.83 -6.92 -44.42
C GLY A 295 -29.55 -7.55 -43.22
N TYR A 296 -29.42 -8.86 -43.03
CA TYR A 296 -30.11 -9.59 -41.94
C TYR A 296 -29.70 -9.19 -40.51
N GLY A 297 -28.55 -8.52 -40.35
CA GLY A 297 -28.08 -7.96 -39.09
C GLY A 297 -28.34 -6.45 -38.93
N SER A 298 -29.22 -5.88 -39.77
CA SER A 298 -29.48 -4.44 -39.75
C SER A 298 -30.16 -4.00 -38.45
N LYS A 299 -29.67 -2.89 -37.89
CA LYS A 299 -30.26 -2.21 -36.73
C LYS A 299 -31.36 -1.22 -37.12
N GLN A 300 -31.57 -1.00 -38.41
CA GLN A 300 -32.63 -0.11 -38.90
C GLN A 300 -34.00 -0.72 -38.62
N GLU A 301 -34.94 0.14 -38.22
CA GLU A 301 -36.31 -0.24 -37.92
C GLU A 301 -37.19 -0.18 -39.16
N PHE A 302 -37.99 -1.24 -39.33
CA PHE A 302 -39.00 -1.37 -40.37
C PHE A 302 -40.31 -1.82 -39.74
N THR A 303 -41.39 -1.63 -40.48
CA THR A 303 -42.71 -2.12 -40.09
C THR A 303 -42.85 -3.58 -40.51
N TRP A 304 -43.26 -4.42 -39.57
CA TRP A 304 -43.49 -5.85 -39.74
C TRP A 304 -44.97 -6.15 -39.57
N LEU A 305 -45.45 -7.21 -40.22
CA LEU A 305 -46.80 -7.72 -40.09
C LEU A 305 -46.73 -9.13 -39.50
N SER A 306 -47.52 -9.42 -38.45
CA SER A 306 -47.61 -10.79 -37.96
C SER A 306 -48.39 -11.65 -38.96
N ASN A 307 -47.82 -12.79 -39.34
CA ASN A 307 -48.57 -13.90 -39.93
C ASN A 307 -48.63 -15.12 -38.98
N THR A 308 -48.11 -14.97 -37.75
CA THR A 308 -47.89 -16.06 -36.79
C THR A 308 -48.81 -16.01 -35.58
N CYS A 309 -49.73 -15.04 -35.50
CA CYS A 309 -50.72 -14.96 -34.43
C CYS A 309 -52.13 -14.72 -34.98
N ASP A 310 -53.13 -14.97 -34.15
CA ASP A 310 -54.56 -14.86 -34.49
C ASP A 310 -55.04 -13.40 -34.74
N TYR A 311 -54.12 -12.43 -34.65
CA TYR A 311 -54.38 -11.00 -34.81
C TYR A 311 -53.71 -10.47 -36.09
N PRO A 312 -54.39 -10.54 -37.25
CA PRO A 312 -53.81 -10.19 -38.55
C PRO A 312 -53.54 -8.69 -38.71
N ASP A 313 -54.11 -7.84 -37.85
CA ASP A 313 -53.88 -6.39 -37.81
C ASP A 313 -52.59 -6.03 -37.06
N HIS A 314 -51.95 -6.97 -36.37
CA HIS A 314 -50.73 -6.70 -35.63
C HIS A 314 -49.57 -6.39 -36.58
N HIS A 315 -49.27 -5.10 -36.66
CA HIS A 315 -48.08 -4.57 -37.28
C HIS A 315 -47.32 -3.69 -36.30
N TRP A 316 -45.99 -3.69 -36.37
CA TRP A 316 -45.16 -2.93 -35.43
C TRP A 316 -43.83 -2.52 -36.08
N PRO A 317 -43.25 -1.39 -35.63
CA PRO A 317 -41.87 -1.06 -35.96
C PRO A 317 -40.91 -1.87 -35.08
N ALA A 318 -39.90 -2.47 -35.71
CA ALA A 318 -38.78 -3.14 -35.04
C ALA A 318 -37.56 -3.24 -35.96
N SER A 319 -36.38 -3.39 -35.39
CA SER A 319 -35.17 -3.65 -36.18
C SER A 319 -35.13 -5.04 -36.79
N VAL A 320 -34.46 -5.17 -37.94
CA VAL A 320 -34.23 -6.48 -38.59
C VAL A 320 -33.52 -7.44 -37.62
N GLU A 321 -32.48 -6.96 -36.93
CA GLU A 321 -31.75 -7.74 -35.91
C GLU A 321 -32.70 -8.29 -34.82
N LYS A 322 -33.62 -7.47 -34.30
CA LYS A 322 -34.58 -7.89 -33.27
C LYS A 322 -35.54 -8.97 -33.80
N MET A 323 -36.04 -8.79 -35.02
CA MET A 323 -36.96 -9.75 -35.65
C MET A 323 -36.29 -11.08 -35.97
N VAL A 324 -35.03 -11.04 -36.43
CA VAL A 324 -34.19 -12.23 -36.65
C VAL A 324 -33.94 -12.97 -35.34
N ARG A 325 -33.62 -12.26 -34.26
CA ARG A 325 -33.39 -12.85 -32.93
C ARG A 325 -34.64 -13.48 -32.34
N LEU A 326 -35.81 -12.87 -32.53
CA LEU A 326 -37.09 -13.36 -32.03
C LEU A 326 -37.74 -14.39 -32.97
N THR A 327 -37.09 -14.75 -34.07
CA THR A 327 -37.63 -15.66 -35.11
C THR A 327 -39.02 -15.23 -35.55
N GLY A 328 -39.20 -13.92 -35.75
CA GLY A 328 -40.44 -13.39 -36.27
C GLY A 328 -41.66 -13.45 -35.34
N LYS A 329 -41.49 -13.80 -34.06
CA LYS A 329 -42.60 -13.82 -33.10
C LYS A 329 -43.23 -12.42 -32.97
N CYS A 330 -44.55 -12.37 -32.85
CA CYS A 330 -45.28 -11.11 -32.64
C CYS A 330 -44.83 -10.42 -31.34
N LEU A 331 -44.40 -9.15 -31.45
CA LEU A 331 -43.88 -8.40 -30.31
C LEU A 331 -44.95 -8.02 -29.29
N TYR A 332 -46.22 -7.88 -29.71
CA TYR A 332 -47.33 -7.65 -28.80
C TYR A 332 -47.70 -8.93 -28.04
N CYS A 333 -47.90 -10.04 -28.73
CA CYS A 333 -48.27 -11.32 -28.08
C CYS A 333 -47.17 -11.87 -27.16
N THR A 334 -45.91 -11.51 -27.40
CA THR A 334 -44.77 -11.90 -26.55
C THR A 334 -44.42 -10.86 -25.49
N ASN A 335 -45.24 -9.81 -25.32
CA ASN A 335 -45.02 -8.71 -24.36
C ASN A 335 -43.66 -8.00 -24.53
N GLN A 336 -43.09 -8.03 -25.73
CA GLN A 336 -41.85 -7.34 -26.11
C GLN A 336 -42.11 -5.88 -26.56
N ARG A 337 -43.38 -5.52 -26.76
CA ARG A 337 -43.88 -4.17 -27.03
C ARG A 337 -45.29 -4.05 -26.46
N VAL A 338 -45.64 -2.86 -25.96
CA VAL A 338 -46.99 -2.56 -25.44
C VAL A 338 -47.91 -2.13 -26.58
N LYS A 339 -49.15 -2.63 -26.57
CA LYS A 339 -50.29 -2.20 -27.37
C LYS A 339 -51.46 -1.97 -26.42
N VAL A 340 -51.87 -0.71 -26.34
CA VAL A 340 -53.00 -0.27 -25.52
C VAL A 340 -54.27 -1.02 -25.95
N GLY A 341 -55.05 -1.48 -24.97
CA GLY A 341 -56.25 -2.28 -25.20
C GLY A 341 -55.99 -3.76 -25.46
N PHE A 342 -54.73 -4.22 -25.37
CA PHE A 342 -54.38 -5.61 -25.65
C PHE A 342 -53.52 -6.23 -24.55
N ASN A 343 -52.31 -5.74 -24.35
CA ASN A 343 -51.35 -6.35 -23.40
C ASN A 343 -50.80 -5.36 -22.35
N ASP A 344 -51.32 -4.14 -22.32
CA ASP A 344 -50.99 -3.18 -21.29
C ASP A 344 -51.60 -3.57 -19.92
N ILE A 345 -51.08 -2.98 -18.85
CA ILE A 345 -51.53 -3.29 -17.48
C ILE A 345 -52.99 -2.91 -17.26
N ALA A 346 -53.45 -1.77 -17.80
CA ALA A 346 -54.83 -1.35 -17.59
C ALA A 346 -55.82 -2.35 -18.19
N THR A 347 -55.46 -2.95 -19.33
CA THR A 347 -56.27 -4.00 -19.97
C THR A 347 -56.15 -5.35 -19.25
N THR A 348 -54.93 -5.80 -18.94
CA THR A 348 -54.69 -7.18 -18.47
C THR A 348 -54.83 -7.34 -16.95
N HIS A 349 -54.62 -6.26 -16.20
CA HIS A 349 -54.66 -6.23 -14.73
C HIS A 349 -55.42 -4.98 -14.25
N PRO A 350 -56.72 -4.83 -14.57
CA PRO A 350 -57.48 -3.62 -14.28
C PRO A 350 -57.50 -3.24 -12.79
N HIS A 351 -57.50 -4.24 -11.89
CA HIS A 351 -57.43 -4.02 -10.43
C HIS A 351 -56.13 -3.34 -9.95
N LEU A 352 -55.07 -3.34 -10.77
CA LEU A 352 -53.82 -2.66 -10.44
C LEU A 352 -53.83 -1.19 -10.83
N VAL A 353 -54.77 -0.77 -11.69
CA VAL A 353 -54.97 0.64 -12.01
C VAL A 353 -55.44 1.38 -10.77
N ASP A 354 -56.28 0.75 -9.95
CA ASP A 354 -56.75 1.30 -8.66
C ASP A 354 -55.61 1.46 -7.64
N GLU A 355 -54.55 0.65 -7.79
CA GLU A 355 -53.36 0.73 -6.94
C GLU A 355 -52.26 1.62 -7.53
N TRP A 356 -52.44 2.22 -8.71
CA TRP A 356 -51.42 3.04 -9.35
C TRP A 356 -51.34 4.42 -8.69
N ASP A 357 -50.15 4.84 -8.26
CA ASP A 357 -49.97 6.17 -7.67
C ASP A 357 -49.75 7.22 -8.77
N PHE A 358 -50.84 7.71 -9.36
CA PHE A 358 -50.81 8.71 -10.45
C PHE A 358 -50.08 10.01 -10.07
N GLU A 359 -50.12 10.39 -8.79
CA GLU A 359 -49.46 11.60 -8.31
C GLU A 359 -47.93 11.44 -8.34
N ARG A 360 -47.41 10.28 -7.92
CA ARG A 360 -45.96 10.02 -7.88
C ARG A 360 -45.38 9.55 -9.20
N ASN A 361 -46.17 8.87 -10.02
CA ASN A 361 -45.73 8.39 -11.33
C ASN A 361 -45.85 9.48 -12.42
N GLY A 362 -46.64 10.54 -12.18
CA GLY A 362 -46.78 11.64 -13.12
C GLY A 362 -47.30 11.16 -14.48
N ASP A 363 -46.48 11.34 -15.53
CA ASP A 363 -46.83 10.99 -16.91
C ASP A 363 -46.73 9.48 -17.21
N ASP A 364 -46.19 8.67 -16.30
CA ASP A 364 -46.14 7.22 -16.46
C ASP A 364 -47.52 6.60 -16.20
N LEU A 365 -48.21 6.25 -17.29
CA LEU A 365 -49.56 5.66 -17.26
C LEU A 365 -49.50 4.11 -17.30
N PRO A 366 -50.44 3.40 -16.63
CA PRO A 366 -50.51 1.93 -16.69
C PRO A 366 -50.63 1.37 -18.12
N THR A 367 -51.20 2.14 -19.03
CA THR A 367 -51.35 1.79 -20.46
C THR A 367 -50.01 1.75 -21.22
N MET A 368 -48.94 2.29 -20.66
CA MET A 368 -47.61 2.35 -21.28
C MET A 368 -46.74 1.13 -20.97
N PHE A 369 -47.19 0.23 -20.10
CA PHE A 369 -46.41 -0.90 -19.62
C PHE A 369 -47.18 -2.22 -19.76
N VAL A 370 -46.46 -3.32 -19.97
CA VAL A 370 -46.99 -4.68 -19.84
C VAL A 370 -46.82 -5.16 -18.40
N GLY A 371 -47.65 -6.11 -17.94
CA GLY A 371 -47.55 -6.67 -16.58
C GLY A 371 -46.19 -7.35 -16.28
N GLY A 372 -45.46 -7.81 -17.29
CA GLY A 372 -44.10 -8.36 -17.14
C GLY A 372 -42.97 -7.33 -17.14
N SER A 373 -43.26 -6.03 -17.07
CA SER A 373 -42.26 -4.96 -17.14
C SER A 373 -41.37 -4.91 -15.90
N ASN A 374 -40.09 -4.58 -16.09
CA ASN A 374 -39.14 -4.30 -15.00
C ASN A 374 -39.11 -2.80 -14.63
N ALA A 375 -40.01 -1.98 -15.14
CA ALA A 375 -40.12 -0.58 -14.73
C ALA A 375 -40.50 -0.50 -13.25
N ASP A 376 -39.75 0.30 -12.48
CA ASP A 376 -40.03 0.60 -11.07
C ASP A 376 -41.01 1.77 -11.00
N VAL A 377 -42.16 1.54 -10.37
CA VAL A 377 -43.26 2.51 -10.30
C VAL A 377 -43.82 2.57 -8.88
N HIS A 378 -44.49 3.68 -8.57
CA HIS A 378 -45.16 3.90 -7.31
C HIS A 378 -46.57 3.32 -7.30
N TRP A 379 -46.94 2.74 -6.16
CA TRP A 379 -48.23 2.12 -5.89
C TRP A 379 -48.83 2.71 -4.61
N ILE A 380 -50.15 2.75 -4.53
CA ILE A 380 -50.92 3.14 -3.35
C ILE A 380 -52.00 2.08 -3.09
N CYS A 381 -52.15 1.61 -1.85
CA CYS A 381 -53.16 0.60 -1.53
C CYS A 381 -54.42 1.26 -1.02
N ALA A 382 -55.50 0.48 -0.90
CA ALA A 382 -56.78 0.93 -0.34
C ALA A 382 -56.66 1.58 1.05
N GLU A 383 -55.67 1.18 1.87
CA GLU A 383 -55.38 1.78 3.19
C GLU A 383 -54.56 3.08 3.10
N GLY A 384 -54.28 3.59 1.90
CA GLY A 384 -53.51 4.81 1.65
C GLY A 384 -51.99 4.65 1.80
N HIS A 385 -51.49 3.44 2.03
CA HIS A 385 -50.04 3.23 2.09
C HIS A 385 -49.42 3.29 0.71
N ARG A 386 -48.39 4.11 0.56
CA ARG A 386 -47.60 4.22 -0.67
C ARG A 386 -46.34 3.36 -0.59
N TRP A 387 -46.02 2.66 -1.67
CA TRP A 387 -44.76 1.93 -1.86
C TRP A 387 -44.30 2.03 -3.31
N HIS A 388 -43.10 1.54 -3.63
CA HIS A 388 -42.66 1.36 -5.00
C HIS A 388 -42.09 -0.04 -5.17
N THR A 389 -42.27 -0.60 -6.37
CA THR A 389 -41.64 -1.84 -6.78
C THR A 389 -41.75 -1.98 -8.28
N VAL A 390 -40.91 -2.84 -8.87
CA VAL A 390 -40.99 -3.21 -10.28
C VAL A 390 -42.33 -3.85 -10.61
N ILE A 391 -42.91 -3.46 -11.74
CA ILE A 391 -44.25 -3.86 -12.18
C ILE A 391 -44.44 -5.39 -12.14
N VAL A 392 -43.47 -6.17 -12.64
CA VAL A 392 -43.55 -7.64 -12.64
C VAL A 392 -43.74 -8.24 -11.25
N ASN A 393 -43.17 -7.65 -10.21
CA ASN A 393 -43.35 -8.12 -8.84
C ASN A 393 -44.78 -7.89 -8.35
N ARG A 394 -45.39 -6.75 -8.68
CA ARG A 394 -46.77 -6.47 -8.28
C ARG A 394 -47.79 -7.23 -9.13
N ALA A 395 -47.61 -7.22 -10.45
CA ALA A 395 -48.58 -7.72 -11.41
C ALA A 395 -48.56 -9.24 -11.59
N ILE A 396 -47.36 -9.85 -11.62
CA ILE A 396 -47.21 -11.29 -11.86
C ILE A 396 -46.92 -12.06 -10.57
N VAL A 397 -45.98 -11.57 -9.74
CA VAL A 397 -45.61 -12.26 -8.50
C VAL A 397 -46.63 -12.03 -7.37
N GLY A 398 -47.42 -10.95 -7.43
CA GLY A 398 -48.44 -10.63 -6.44
C GLY A 398 -47.90 -9.99 -5.16
N VAL A 399 -46.72 -9.36 -5.22
CA VAL A 399 -46.13 -8.63 -4.08
C VAL A 399 -46.92 -7.34 -3.86
N GLY A 400 -47.75 -7.31 -2.83
CA GLY A 400 -48.54 -6.13 -2.45
C GLY A 400 -47.87 -5.23 -1.41
N CYS A 401 -48.65 -4.32 -0.83
CA CYS A 401 -48.20 -3.39 0.20
C CYS A 401 -47.55 -4.11 1.39
N GLN A 402 -46.28 -3.81 1.65
CA GLN A 402 -45.51 -4.41 2.74
C GLN A 402 -46.09 -4.08 4.12
N LYS A 403 -46.65 -2.88 4.31
CA LYS A 403 -47.29 -2.47 5.58
C LYS A 403 -48.56 -3.29 5.85
N CYS A 404 -49.40 -3.48 4.84
CA CYS A 404 -50.60 -4.34 4.96
C CYS A 404 -50.23 -5.81 5.15
N ALA A 405 -49.20 -6.31 4.46
CA ALA A 405 -48.69 -7.67 4.64
C ALA A 405 -48.15 -7.90 6.07
N ALA A 406 -47.39 -6.93 6.60
CA ALA A 406 -46.91 -6.95 7.99
C ALA A 406 -48.06 -6.92 9.00
N ALA A 407 -49.08 -6.08 8.79
CA ALA A 407 -50.26 -6.02 9.66
C ALA A 407 -51.05 -7.35 9.67
N ARG A 408 -51.25 -7.97 8.50
CA ARG A 408 -51.92 -9.29 8.38
C ARG A 408 -51.12 -10.42 9.02
N ASN A 409 -49.80 -10.41 8.84
CA ASN A 409 -48.91 -11.38 9.48
C ASN A 409 -48.83 -11.15 11.00
N GLY A 410 -48.89 -9.90 11.45
CA GLY A 410 -49.01 -9.53 12.87
C GLY A 410 -50.30 -10.07 13.50
N LEU A 411 -51.44 -10.02 12.79
CA LEU A 411 -52.71 -10.58 13.24
C LEU A 411 -52.69 -12.12 13.31
N ARG A 412 -52.16 -12.79 12.27
CA ARG A 412 -52.02 -14.26 12.24
C ARG A 412 -51.06 -14.80 13.30
N SER A 413 -50.08 -14.00 13.71
CA SER A 413 -49.14 -14.33 14.78
C SER A 413 -49.75 -14.24 16.19
N ARG A 414 -50.88 -13.53 16.35
CA ARG A 414 -51.53 -13.35 17.66
C ARG A 414 -52.35 -14.55 18.11
N VAL A 415 -52.88 -15.37 17.21
CA VAL A 415 -53.67 -16.56 17.58
C VAL A 415 -52.74 -17.72 17.98
N PRO A 416 -52.79 -18.21 19.23
CA PRO A 416 -51.93 -19.30 19.69
C PRO A 416 -52.30 -20.63 19.02
N LYS A 417 -51.31 -21.46 18.68
CA LYS A 417 -51.56 -22.86 18.29
C LYS A 417 -52.11 -23.64 19.51
N PRO A 418 -52.87 -24.73 19.30
CA PRO A 418 -53.39 -25.55 20.40
C PRO A 418 -52.27 -25.99 21.37
N GLY A 419 -52.50 -25.85 22.67
CA GLY A 419 -51.53 -26.18 23.72
C GLY A 419 -50.38 -25.17 23.87
N ARG A 420 -50.48 -23.98 23.27
CA ARG A 420 -49.45 -22.91 23.36
C ARG A 420 -49.99 -21.60 23.92
N SER A 421 -51.29 -21.50 24.22
CA SER A 421 -51.84 -20.35 24.93
C SER A 421 -51.29 -20.27 26.37
N LEU A 422 -51.31 -19.08 26.99
CA LEU A 422 -50.88 -18.90 28.38
C LEU A 422 -51.68 -19.80 29.31
N ILE A 423 -53.00 -19.88 29.14
CA ILE A 423 -53.86 -20.67 30.02
C ILE A 423 -53.59 -22.19 29.93
N GLU A 424 -53.19 -22.70 28.76
CA GLU A 424 -52.91 -24.13 28.57
C GLU A 424 -51.47 -24.50 28.96
N ALA A 425 -50.49 -23.70 28.53
CA ALA A 425 -49.08 -24.05 28.66
C ALA A 425 -48.41 -23.52 29.92
N ARG A 426 -48.92 -22.40 30.49
CA ARG A 426 -48.40 -21.76 31.72
C ARG A 426 -49.53 -21.16 32.57
N PRO A 427 -50.38 -21.99 33.20
CA PRO A 427 -51.49 -21.51 34.04
C PRO A 427 -51.05 -20.59 35.19
N ASP A 428 -49.82 -20.81 35.68
CA ASP A 428 -49.16 -19.97 36.69
C ASP A 428 -49.00 -18.52 36.19
N LEU A 429 -48.51 -18.34 34.96
CA LEU A 429 -48.40 -17.01 34.36
C LEU A 429 -49.76 -16.46 33.96
N ALA A 430 -50.68 -17.29 33.48
CA ALA A 430 -52.04 -16.86 33.16
C ALA A 430 -52.74 -16.20 34.36
N ALA A 431 -52.50 -16.69 35.58
CA ALA A 431 -53.03 -16.11 36.82
C ALA A 431 -52.42 -14.74 37.16
N GLU A 432 -51.23 -14.43 36.65
CA GLU A 432 -50.57 -13.13 36.84
C GLU A 432 -50.89 -12.12 35.72
N LEU A 433 -51.72 -12.48 34.74
CA LEU A 433 -52.17 -11.54 33.71
C LEU A 433 -53.10 -10.50 34.33
N HIS A 434 -52.91 -9.21 34.00
CA HIS A 434 -53.75 -8.17 34.59
C HIS A 434 -55.22 -8.35 34.16
N PRO A 435 -56.19 -8.37 35.10
CA PRO A 435 -57.58 -8.80 34.81
C PRO A 435 -58.34 -7.87 33.87
N THR A 436 -57.98 -6.59 33.80
CA THR A 436 -58.73 -5.57 33.05
C THR A 436 -57.90 -4.67 32.15
N ALA A 437 -56.55 -4.75 32.19
CA ALA A 437 -55.69 -3.77 31.52
C ALA A 437 -55.30 -4.18 30.10
N ASN A 438 -55.68 -5.39 29.68
CA ASN A 438 -55.39 -5.94 28.35
C ASN A 438 -56.56 -5.83 27.37
N GLY A 439 -57.60 -5.05 27.71
CA GLY A 439 -58.82 -4.97 26.91
C GLY A 439 -59.50 -6.34 26.81
N ASP A 440 -59.84 -6.76 25.58
CA ASP A 440 -60.51 -8.03 25.30
C ASP A 440 -59.57 -9.25 25.26
N LEU A 441 -58.26 -9.06 25.41
CA LEU A 441 -57.29 -10.17 25.35
C LEU A 441 -57.35 -10.99 26.64
N THR A 442 -57.69 -12.28 26.50
CA THR A 442 -57.65 -13.23 27.61
C THR A 442 -56.37 -14.08 27.57
N ALA A 443 -56.11 -14.84 28.64
CA ALA A 443 -54.98 -15.78 28.66
C ALA A 443 -55.10 -16.91 27.61
N ALA A 444 -56.29 -17.15 27.04
CA ALA A 444 -56.47 -18.08 25.94
C ALA A 444 -55.99 -17.50 24.59
N ASP A 445 -56.02 -16.18 24.45
CA ASP A 445 -55.70 -15.48 23.20
C ASP A 445 -54.20 -15.14 23.08
N ILE A 446 -53.43 -15.36 24.13
CA ILE A 446 -52.02 -14.96 24.21
C ILE A 446 -51.14 -16.22 24.21
N ALA A 447 -50.20 -16.30 23.27
CA ALA A 447 -49.24 -17.41 23.23
C ALA A 447 -48.13 -17.21 24.28
N VAL A 448 -47.66 -18.29 24.92
CA VAL A 448 -46.53 -18.23 25.90
C VAL A 448 -45.23 -17.67 25.32
N ALA A 449 -45.06 -17.74 23.99
CA ALA A 449 -43.90 -17.23 23.26
C ALA A 449 -44.17 -15.89 22.55
N ALA A 450 -45.30 -15.23 22.84
CA ALA A 450 -45.63 -13.95 22.24
C ALA A 450 -44.57 -12.89 22.56
N ASN A 451 -44.19 -12.13 21.52
CA ASN A 451 -43.17 -11.09 21.57
C ASN A 451 -43.77 -9.68 21.47
N TYR A 452 -45.02 -9.52 21.94
CA TYR A 452 -45.68 -8.22 22.13
C TYR A 452 -45.94 -8.01 23.62
N SER A 453 -45.95 -6.75 24.07
CA SER A 453 -46.17 -6.41 25.48
C SER A 453 -47.64 -6.60 25.86
N VAL A 454 -47.86 -7.12 27.06
CA VAL A 454 -49.18 -7.20 27.72
C VAL A 454 -49.01 -6.76 29.18
N GLU A 455 -50.10 -6.35 29.80
CA GLU A 455 -50.16 -5.90 31.19
C GLU A 455 -50.26 -7.09 32.15
N TRP A 456 -49.41 -7.10 33.17
CA TRP A 456 -49.35 -8.12 34.22
C TRP A 456 -49.66 -7.50 35.57
N LEU A 457 -50.21 -8.30 36.46
CA LEU A 457 -50.31 -8.02 37.88
C LEU A 457 -49.48 -9.08 38.60
N GLY A 458 -48.22 -8.77 38.90
CA GLY A 458 -47.33 -9.73 39.55
C GLY A 458 -47.82 -10.08 40.95
N ALA A 459 -47.41 -11.23 41.48
CA ALA A 459 -47.78 -11.66 42.85
C ALA A 459 -47.43 -10.64 43.96
N CYS A 460 -46.47 -9.75 43.69
CA CYS A 460 -46.13 -8.61 44.54
C CYS A 460 -47.17 -7.48 44.56
N GLY A 461 -48.25 -7.56 43.77
CA GLY A 461 -49.29 -6.54 43.64
C GLY A 461 -48.96 -5.40 42.67
N HIS A 462 -47.76 -5.36 42.10
CA HIS A 462 -47.40 -4.35 41.11
C HIS A 462 -47.97 -4.67 39.73
N GLN A 463 -48.59 -3.67 39.11
CA GLN A 463 -48.96 -3.69 37.70
C GLN A 463 -47.77 -3.28 36.82
N TYR A 464 -47.49 -4.04 35.77
CA TYR A 464 -46.44 -3.70 34.80
C TYR A 464 -46.68 -4.33 33.43
N ASP A 465 -46.20 -3.67 32.39
CA ASP A 465 -46.11 -4.21 31.05
C ASP A 465 -44.88 -5.12 30.89
N ALA A 466 -45.05 -6.27 30.24
CA ALA A 466 -43.96 -7.17 29.85
C ALA A 466 -44.37 -8.12 28.72
N LEU A 467 -43.38 -8.66 28.00
CA LEU A 467 -43.60 -9.69 26.98
C LEU A 467 -43.89 -11.06 27.63
N PRO A 468 -44.93 -11.80 27.19
CA PRO A 468 -45.17 -13.18 27.62
C PRO A 468 -43.94 -14.10 27.46
N SER A 469 -43.18 -13.94 26.38
CA SER A 469 -41.95 -14.72 26.16
C SER A 469 -40.82 -14.45 27.16
N HIS A 470 -40.78 -13.26 27.78
CA HIS A 470 -39.84 -12.91 28.85
C HIS A 470 -40.29 -13.54 30.17
N ARG A 471 -41.59 -13.41 30.50
CA ARG A 471 -42.21 -14.06 31.66
C ARG A 471 -42.01 -15.58 31.63
N ASN A 472 -42.18 -16.18 30.45
CA ASN A 472 -41.98 -17.62 30.26
C ASN A 472 -40.53 -18.08 30.54
N ARG A 473 -39.53 -17.20 30.34
CA ARG A 473 -38.12 -17.45 30.69
C ARG A 473 -37.78 -17.19 32.16
N GLY A 474 -38.74 -16.73 32.96
CA GLY A 474 -38.58 -16.50 34.39
C GLY A 474 -38.35 -15.03 34.79
N ASP A 475 -38.49 -14.07 33.88
CA ASP A 475 -38.48 -12.66 34.28
C ASP A 475 -39.73 -12.35 35.15
N GLY A 476 -39.49 -11.85 36.36
CA GLY A 476 -40.53 -11.42 37.30
C GLY A 476 -40.81 -9.92 37.24
N CYS A 477 -41.39 -9.37 38.31
CA CYS A 477 -41.72 -7.96 38.41
C CYS A 477 -40.47 -7.06 38.27
N PRO A 478 -40.46 -6.10 37.30
CA PRO A 478 -39.30 -5.25 37.04
C PRO A 478 -39.03 -4.25 38.17
N TYR A 479 -40.05 -3.88 38.96
CA TYR A 479 -39.88 -3.03 40.13
C TYR A 479 -39.19 -3.78 41.28
N CYS A 480 -39.65 -5.00 41.61
CA CYS A 480 -39.01 -5.83 42.63
C CYS A 480 -37.56 -6.19 42.27
N ALA A 481 -37.27 -6.40 40.99
CA ALA A 481 -35.92 -6.66 40.50
C ALA A 481 -35.04 -5.40 40.38
N GLY A 482 -35.56 -4.20 40.70
CA GLY A 482 -34.83 -2.94 40.59
C GLY A 482 -34.51 -2.50 39.15
N LYS A 483 -35.15 -3.10 38.15
CA LYS A 483 -34.98 -2.79 36.72
C LYS A 483 -35.78 -1.54 36.29
N ARG A 484 -36.88 -1.24 36.99
CA ARG A 484 -37.70 -0.02 36.83
C ARG A 484 -37.91 0.65 38.18
N VAL A 485 -38.09 1.96 38.17
CA VAL A 485 -38.33 2.77 39.38
C VAL A 485 -39.83 2.89 39.61
N LEU A 486 -40.24 2.69 40.86
CA LEU A 486 -41.57 2.93 41.38
C LEU A 486 -41.41 3.82 42.62
N ALA A 487 -41.81 5.08 42.48
CA ALA A 487 -41.74 6.06 43.55
C ALA A 487 -42.55 5.60 44.77
N GLY A 488 -41.97 5.77 45.96
CA GLY A 488 -42.50 5.28 47.23
C GLY A 488 -42.15 3.83 47.56
N PHE A 489 -41.48 3.09 46.65
CA PHE A 489 -41.19 1.66 46.84
C PHE A 489 -39.70 1.33 46.72
N ASN A 490 -39.12 1.50 45.53
CA ASN A 490 -37.73 1.10 45.24
C ASN A 490 -36.84 2.25 44.76
N ASP A 491 -37.36 3.47 44.80
CA ASP A 491 -36.59 4.67 44.52
C ASP A 491 -35.59 4.99 45.64
N LEU A 492 -34.57 5.78 45.30
CA LEU A 492 -33.49 6.15 46.21
C LEU A 492 -34.00 6.96 47.41
N ALA A 493 -35.00 7.84 47.22
CA ALA A 493 -35.54 8.64 48.32
C ALA A 493 -36.21 7.78 49.38
N SER A 494 -36.96 6.77 48.94
CA SER A 494 -37.69 5.86 49.84
C SER A 494 -36.78 4.85 50.53
N GLN A 495 -35.85 4.23 49.80
CA GLN A 495 -35.02 3.14 50.35
C GLN A 495 -33.69 3.59 50.95
N ALA A 496 -33.16 4.75 50.55
CA ALA A 496 -31.92 5.30 51.08
C ALA A 496 -32.03 6.83 51.31
N PRO A 497 -32.90 7.27 52.23
CA PRO A 497 -33.16 8.69 52.48
C PRO A 497 -31.90 9.47 52.86
N ALA A 498 -30.95 8.86 53.57
CA ALA A 498 -29.67 9.48 53.91
C ALA A 498 -28.79 9.78 52.67
N ALA A 499 -28.82 8.91 51.65
CA ALA A 499 -28.11 9.18 50.39
C ALA A 499 -28.87 10.23 49.56
N ALA A 500 -30.21 10.16 49.52
CA ALA A 500 -31.04 11.14 48.84
C ALA A 500 -30.89 12.56 49.43
N ALA A 501 -30.64 12.69 50.73
CA ALA A 501 -30.37 13.98 51.38
C ALA A 501 -29.08 14.64 50.87
N LEU A 502 -28.10 13.85 50.41
CA LEU A 502 -26.85 14.35 49.83
C LEU A 502 -26.95 14.60 48.32
N TRP A 503 -28.14 14.54 47.74
CA TRP A 503 -28.32 14.79 46.31
C TRP A 503 -28.01 16.25 46.00
N HIS A 504 -27.18 16.51 45.00
CA HIS A 504 -26.83 17.88 44.67
C HIS A 504 -28.06 18.66 44.17
N PRO A 505 -28.37 19.86 44.70
CA PRO A 505 -29.62 20.57 44.43
C PRO A 505 -29.78 21.07 42.98
N THR A 506 -28.68 21.38 42.29
CA THR A 506 -28.73 21.99 40.94
C THR A 506 -27.99 21.22 39.83
N LEU A 507 -26.99 20.38 40.15
CA LEU A 507 -26.11 19.76 39.15
C LEU A 507 -26.67 18.49 38.52
N ASN A 508 -27.79 17.94 39.02
CA ASN A 508 -28.42 16.74 38.44
C ASN A 508 -29.54 17.07 37.43
N GLY A 509 -29.72 18.35 37.08
CA GLY A 509 -30.79 18.80 36.18
C GLY A 509 -32.16 18.40 36.72
N ASN A 510 -32.97 17.73 35.89
CA ASN A 510 -34.31 17.28 36.25
C ASN A 510 -34.34 15.90 36.93
N LEU A 511 -33.18 15.24 37.13
CA LEU A 511 -33.12 13.91 37.74
C LEU A 511 -33.21 14.03 39.26
N THR A 512 -34.26 13.44 39.84
CA THR A 512 -34.51 13.45 41.28
C THR A 512 -34.20 12.09 41.92
N PRO A 513 -34.00 12.03 43.25
CA PRO A 513 -33.87 10.75 43.97
C PRO A 513 -35.06 9.80 43.79
N GLN A 514 -36.25 10.31 43.40
CA GLN A 514 -37.43 9.50 43.12
C GLN A 514 -37.40 8.83 41.73
N ASP A 515 -36.50 9.28 40.84
CA ASP A 515 -36.40 8.80 39.46
C ASP A 515 -35.37 7.68 39.27
N VAL A 516 -34.70 7.25 40.35
CA VAL A 516 -33.59 6.29 40.32
C VAL A 516 -33.74 5.25 41.43
N THR A 517 -33.31 4.01 41.17
CA THR A 517 -33.28 2.95 42.19
C THR A 517 -32.01 3.00 43.01
N VAL A 518 -32.03 2.44 44.24
CA VAL A 518 -30.82 2.22 45.07
C VAL A 518 -29.79 1.30 44.42
N ALA A 519 -30.15 0.55 43.38
CA ALA A 519 -29.26 -0.33 42.63
C ALA A 519 -28.69 0.32 41.35
N SER A 520 -29.10 1.56 41.04
CA SER A 520 -28.72 2.26 39.82
C SER A 520 -27.20 2.43 39.69
N GLN A 521 -26.67 2.06 38.53
CA GLN A 521 -25.27 2.26 38.16
C GLN A 521 -25.01 3.64 37.54
N GLN A 522 -26.06 4.47 37.40
CA GLN A 522 -25.94 5.84 36.92
C GLN A 522 -25.14 6.68 37.94
N LYS A 523 -24.33 7.61 37.43
CA LYS A 523 -23.63 8.59 38.26
C LYS A 523 -24.50 9.82 38.46
N ALA A 524 -24.47 10.36 39.67
CA ALA A 524 -25.11 11.60 40.04
C ALA A 524 -24.09 12.49 40.77
N HIS A 525 -24.39 13.79 40.82
CA HIS A 525 -23.69 14.76 41.63
C HIS A 525 -24.25 14.74 43.06
N TRP A 526 -23.35 14.77 44.05
CA TRP A 526 -23.66 14.72 45.47
C TRP A 526 -23.03 15.91 46.16
N LEU A 527 -23.70 16.47 47.16
CA LEU A 527 -23.21 17.53 48.02
C LEU A 527 -23.44 17.09 49.47
N CYS A 528 -22.37 17.03 50.27
CA CYS A 528 -22.52 16.77 51.71
C CYS A 528 -22.61 18.07 52.53
N ASP A 529 -23.03 17.93 53.78
CA ASP A 529 -23.19 19.05 54.73
C ASP A 529 -21.88 19.85 54.96
N GLU A 530 -20.72 19.19 54.81
CA GLU A 530 -19.39 19.82 54.88
C GLU A 530 -18.98 20.53 53.58
N GLY A 531 -19.87 20.61 52.58
CA GLY A 531 -19.65 21.32 51.31
C GLY A 531 -18.87 20.55 50.24
N HIS A 532 -18.59 19.26 50.44
CA HIS A 532 -17.87 18.47 49.43
C HIS A 532 -18.79 18.04 48.29
N GLU A 533 -18.43 18.45 47.08
CA GLU A 533 -19.09 18.07 45.83
C GLU A 533 -18.41 16.87 45.19
N THR A 534 -19.17 15.82 44.88
CA THR A 534 -18.62 14.60 44.27
C THR A 534 -19.52 14.07 43.15
N HIS A 535 -18.93 13.42 42.13
CA HIS A 535 -19.66 12.78 41.04
C HIS A 535 -19.46 11.26 41.11
N ALA A 536 -20.47 10.54 41.60
CA ALA A 536 -20.35 9.14 41.98
C ALA A 536 -21.59 8.32 41.64
N VAL A 537 -21.42 6.99 41.58
CA VAL A 537 -22.49 6.03 41.26
C VAL A 537 -23.52 5.95 42.40
N ILE A 538 -24.80 5.99 42.05
CA ILE A 538 -25.94 5.97 42.99
C ILE A 538 -25.91 4.72 43.87
N ALA A 539 -25.74 3.52 43.31
CA ALA A 539 -25.69 2.29 44.08
C ALA A 539 -24.55 2.24 45.11
N SER A 540 -23.43 2.92 44.83
CA SER A 540 -22.32 3.00 45.79
C SER A 540 -22.67 3.88 46.99
N ARG A 541 -23.49 4.91 46.78
CA ARG A 541 -23.88 5.90 47.80
C ARG A 541 -25.04 5.41 48.64
N ALA A 542 -26.02 4.75 48.01
CA ALA A 542 -27.16 4.13 48.69
C ALA A 542 -26.75 3.04 49.70
N ARG A 543 -25.62 2.34 49.46
CA ARG A 543 -25.10 1.26 50.34
C ARG A 543 -24.24 1.76 51.51
N SER A 544 -23.98 3.06 51.63
CA SER A 544 -23.14 3.60 52.70
C SER A 544 -24.00 4.10 53.85
N ASP A 545 -23.70 3.61 55.06
CA ASP A 545 -24.42 3.93 56.30
C ASP A 545 -24.46 5.44 56.66
N ASN A 546 -23.68 6.28 55.97
CA ASN A 546 -23.66 7.74 56.14
C ASN A 546 -23.65 8.52 54.80
N GLY A 547 -24.24 7.94 53.75
CA GLY A 547 -24.32 8.59 52.42
C GLY A 547 -22.99 8.78 51.68
N GLY A 548 -21.88 8.27 52.24
CA GLY A 548 -20.68 7.90 51.51
C GLY A 548 -19.82 9.03 50.95
N CYS A 549 -19.78 10.22 51.55
CA CYS A 549 -18.80 11.24 51.14
C CYS A 549 -17.37 10.70 51.31
N GLY A 550 -16.67 10.49 50.18
CA GLY A 550 -15.34 9.91 50.14
C GLY A 550 -14.32 10.73 50.91
N ASP A 551 -14.39 12.05 50.81
CA ASP A 551 -13.46 12.97 51.46
C ASP A 551 -13.69 13.04 52.98
N CYS A 552 -14.95 13.07 53.42
CA CYS A 552 -15.30 12.93 54.85
C CYS A 552 -14.91 11.54 55.40
N ALA A 553 -15.09 10.48 54.61
CA ALA A 553 -14.69 9.13 54.98
C ALA A 553 -13.16 8.98 55.04
N VAL A 554 -12.41 9.70 54.20
CA VAL A 554 -10.94 9.78 54.25
C VAL A 554 -10.49 10.55 55.49
N ALA A 555 -11.17 11.64 55.87
CA ALA A 555 -10.87 12.37 57.11
C ALA A 555 -11.05 11.50 58.37
N ILE A 556 -12.05 10.59 58.38
CA ILE A 556 -12.26 9.61 59.46
C ILE A 556 -11.26 8.43 59.37
N ARG A 557 -10.93 7.95 58.15
CA ARG A 557 -10.01 6.81 57.92
C ARG A 557 -8.52 7.17 57.99
N GLY A 558 -8.17 8.46 57.93
CA GLY A 558 -6.80 8.98 57.96
C GLY A 558 -6.05 8.72 59.27
N LYS A 559 -6.72 8.27 60.34
CA LYS A 559 -6.06 7.96 61.63
C LYS A 559 -5.73 6.47 61.85
N SER A 560 -6.10 5.54 60.96
CA SER A 560 -6.13 4.10 61.32
C SER A 560 -5.38 3.10 60.43
N LYS A 561 -4.75 3.48 59.30
CA LYS A 561 -4.22 2.49 58.33
C LYS A 561 -2.70 2.27 58.24
N SER A 562 -1.87 2.95 59.03
CA SER A 562 -0.40 2.79 58.90
C SER A 562 0.27 1.89 59.94
N ARG A 563 -0.37 1.52 61.06
CA ARG A 563 0.30 0.75 62.13
C ARG A 563 -0.09 -0.74 62.11
N PRO A 564 0.87 -1.68 61.96
CA PRO A 564 0.59 -3.11 62.08
C PRO A 564 0.13 -3.49 63.50
N ARG A 565 -0.67 -4.55 63.62
CA ARG A 565 -1.03 -5.11 64.94
C ARG A 565 0.22 -5.72 65.62
N PRO A 566 0.28 -5.79 66.95
CA PRO A 566 1.38 -6.47 67.66
C PRO A 566 1.60 -7.89 67.11
N GLY A 567 2.85 -8.25 66.81
CA GLY A 567 3.21 -9.53 66.19
C GLY A 567 3.07 -9.61 64.66
N GLN A 568 2.74 -8.50 63.99
CA GLN A 568 2.54 -8.45 62.53
C GLN A 568 3.44 -7.43 61.83
N SER A 569 4.39 -6.82 62.53
CA SER A 569 5.37 -5.92 61.92
C SER A 569 6.44 -6.68 61.13
N LEU A 570 7.15 -5.96 60.26
CA LEU A 570 8.27 -6.50 59.48
C LEU A 570 9.36 -7.08 60.37
N ALA A 571 9.75 -6.38 61.45
CA ALA A 571 10.77 -6.86 62.37
C ALA A 571 10.35 -8.11 63.17
N GLU A 572 9.06 -8.25 63.47
CA GLU A 572 8.54 -9.40 64.23
C GLU A 572 8.35 -10.65 63.34
N LEU A 573 7.80 -10.49 62.14
CA LEU A 573 7.55 -11.60 61.22
C LEU A 573 8.79 -11.98 60.40
N PHE A 574 9.69 -11.04 60.13
CA PHE A 574 10.89 -11.22 59.33
C PHE A 574 12.13 -10.59 60.01
N PRO A 575 12.59 -11.11 61.16
CA PRO A 575 13.67 -10.51 61.95
C PRO A 575 14.99 -10.38 61.17
N ALA A 576 15.31 -11.33 60.28
CA ALA A 576 16.49 -11.27 59.43
C ALA A 576 16.44 -10.13 58.39
N LEU A 577 15.25 -9.75 57.91
CA LEU A 577 15.07 -8.58 57.07
C LEU A 577 15.09 -7.30 57.90
N GLY A 578 14.48 -7.32 59.09
CA GLY A 578 14.55 -6.21 60.05
C GLY A 578 15.99 -5.83 60.40
N ALA A 579 16.89 -6.81 60.54
CA ALA A 579 18.32 -6.58 60.79
C ALA A 579 19.06 -5.93 59.61
N GLN A 580 18.53 -6.07 58.39
CA GLN A 580 19.07 -5.43 57.18
C GLN A 580 18.47 -4.04 56.95
N TRP A 581 17.59 -3.55 57.83
CA TRP A 581 17.07 -2.19 57.75
C TRP A 581 18.19 -1.19 58.03
N HIS A 582 18.39 -0.20 57.15
CA HIS A 582 19.47 0.75 57.37
C HIS A 582 19.21 1.57 58.65
N PRO A 583 20.17 1.66 59.59
CA PRO A 583 19.94 2.18 60.94
C PRO A 583 19.56 3.66 60.99
N THR A 584 20.01 4.48 60.02
CA THR A 584 19.84 5.95 60.07
C THR A 584 19.25 6.62 58.82
N LYS A 585 19.10 5.91 57.69
CA LYS A 585 18.74 6.51 56.39
C LYS A 585 17.26 6.37 56.01
N ASN A 586 16.43 5.85 56.93
CA ASN A 586 14.99 5.65 56.72
C ASN A 586 14.12 6.71 57.43
N TRP A 587 14.72 7.82 57.89
CA TRP A 587 14.19 9.11 58.40
C TRP A 587 12.88 9.13 59.24
N THR A 588 11.77 8.56 58.77
CA THR A 588 10.47 8.54 59.46
C THR A 588 9.94 7.13 59.76
N ASP A 589 10.64 6.09 59.32
CA ASP A 589 10.17 4.70 59.38
C ASP A 589 11.13 3.76 60.09
N ASN A 590 10.57 2.83 60.85
CA ASN A 590 11.30 1.74 61.48
C ASN A 590 10.59 0.40 61.19
N PRO A 591 11.31 -0.74 61.24
CA PRO A 591 10.77 -2.03 60.83
C PRO A 591 9.73 -2.60 61.81
N LEU A 592 9.52 -2.01 63.00
CA LEU A 592 8.44 -2.37 63.94
C LEU A 592 7.11 -1.67 63.61
N GLU A 593 7.14 -0.61 62.80
CA GLU A 593 5.96 0.18 62.45
C GLU A 593 5.51 -0.02 60.99
N VAL A 594 6.16 -0.91 60.26
CA VAL A 594 5.86 -1.20 58.85
C VAL A 594 5.41 -2.65 58.68
N HIS A 595 4.30 -2.86 57.97
CA HIS A 595 3.78 -4.19 57.64
C HIS A 595 4.57 -4.85 56.49
N PRO A 596 4.85 -6.17 56.51
CA PRO A 596 5.64 -6.87 55.49
C PRO A 596 5.14 -6.73 54.04
N GLY A 597 3.83 -6.57 53.85
CA GLY A 597 3.21 -6.40 52.52
C GLY A 597 3.22 -4.97 51.98
N SER A 598 3.92 -4.04 52.64
CA SER A 598 3.93 -2.62 52.29
C SER A 598 4.78 -2.33 51.04
N ASN A 599 4.30 -1.46 50.15
CA ASN A 599 5.06 -0.96 49.00
C ASN A 599 6.01 0.20 49.35
N ARG A 600 6.21 0.47 50.64
CA ARG A 600 7.07 1.55 51.11
C ARG A 600 8.53 1.27 50.76
N GLU A 601 9.22 2.27 50.21
CA GLU A 601 10.63 2.20 49.90
C GLU A 601 11.48 2.41 51.16
N ALA A 602 12.52 1.60 51.32
CA ALA A 602 13.48 1.71 52.40
C ALA A 602 14.91 1.48 51.88
N ILE A 603 15.88 2.08 52.55
CA ILE A 603 17.30 1.78 52.38
C ILE A 603 17.64 0.57 53.25
N TRP A 604 18.31 -0.40 52.66
CA TRP A 604 18.75 -1.63 53.30
C TRP A 604 20.26 -1.72 53.32
N VAL A 605 20.81 -2.44 54.29
CA VAL A 605 22.25 -2.70 54.43
C VAL A 605 22.48 -4.21 54.60
N GLY A 606 23.36 -4.76 53.79
CA GLY A 606 23.71 -6.18 53.80
C GLY A 606 24.85 -6.46 54.77
N GLU A 607 25.08 -7.73 55.11
CA GLU A 607 26.21 -8.13 55.98
C GLU A 607 27.58 -7.70 55.42
N CYS A 608 27.70 -7.57 54.09
CA CYS A 608 28.89 -7.04 53.44
C CYS A 608 29.04 -5.50 53.55
N GLY A 609 28.11 -4.81 54.22
CA GLY A 609 28.06 -3.36 54.37
C GLY A 609 27.62 -2.61 53.11
N HIS A 610 27.14 -3.30 52.08
CA HIS A 610 26.56 -2.65 50.90
C HIS A 610 25.17 -2.11 51.22
N GLU A 611 24.86 -0.90 50.78
CA GLU A 611 23.57 -0.24 50.98
C GLU A 611 22.79 -0.12 49.67
N TRP A 612 21.48 -0.40 49.68
CA TRP A 612 20.63 -0.26 48.47
C TRP A 612 19.18 0.09 48.80
N PRO A 613 18.48 0.82 47.91
CA PRO A 613 17.04 1.07 48.02
C PRO A 613 16.23 -0.12 47.49
N ASP A 614 15.16 -0.50 48.20
CA ASP A 614 14.14 -1.45 47.71
C ASP A 614 12.84 -1.32 48.52
N SER A 615 11.71 -1.80 48.00
CA SER A 615 10.43 -1.80 48.71
C SER A 615 10.27 -2.97 49.67
N VAL A 616 9.56 -2.77 50.79
CA VAL A 616 9.35 -3.82 51.82
C VAL A 616 8.66 -5.07 51.26
N GLN A 617 7.65 -4.91 50.39
CA GLN A 617 6.93 -6.03 49.78
C GLN A 617 7.84 -6.88 48.87
N LEU A 618 8.75 -6.28 48.12
CA LEU A 618 9.65 -7.03 47.24
C LEU A 618 10.65 -7.86 48.07
N ARG A 619 11.17 -7.29 49.15
CA ARG A 619 12.07 -7.98 50.09
C ARG A 619 11.41 -9.18 50.77
N THR A 620 10.13 -9.08 51.12
CA THR A 620 9.40 -10.13 51.85
C THR A 620 8.80 -11.20 50.93
N SER A 621 8.30 -10.82 49.75
CA SER A 621 7.60 -11.75 48.84
C SER A 621 8.48 -12.39 47.78
N ARG A 622 9.52 -11.69 47.29
CA ARG A 622 10.43 -12.17 46.25
C ARG A 622 11.83 -12.49 46.77
N GLY A 623 12.14 -12.12 48.01
CA GLY A 623 13.44 -12.37 48.62
C GLY A 623 14.58 -11.62 47.94
N THR A 624 14.31 -10.45 47.34
CA THR A 624 15.36 -9.59 46.78
C THR A 624 16.35 -9.21 47.88
N GLY A 625 17.62 -8.99 47.54
CA GLY A 625 18.64 -8.67 48.54
C GLY A 625 19.94 -8.19 47.93
N CYS A 626 20.99 -8.09 48.74
CA CYS A 626 22.25 -7.44 48.37
C CYS A 626 22.89 -8.07 47.13
N GLU A 627 22.94 -7.32 46.02
CA GLU A 627 23.57 -7.77 44.77
C GLU A 627 25.04 -8.17 44.92
N VAL A 628 25.77 -7.62 45.90
CA VAL A 628 27.15 -8.05 46.21
C VAL A 628 27.15 -9.41 46.90
N CYS A 629 26.28 -9.62 47.89
CA CYS A 629 26.20 -10.92 48.59
C CYS A 629 25.71 -12.05 47.67
N PHE A 630 24.81 -11.74 46.73
CA PHE A 630 24.28 -12.69 45.75
C PHE A 630 25.15 -12.82 44.48
N GLY A 631 26.24 -12.07 44.37
CA GLY A 631 27.19 -12.15 43.25
C GLY A 631 26.70 -11.55 41.94
N HIS A 632 25.70 -10.67 41.99
CA HIS A 632 25.22 -9.85 40.87
C HIS A 632 26.10 -8.62 40.62
N ALA A 633 26.80 -8.11 41.64
CA ALA A 633 27.78 -7.02 41.54
C ALA A 633 29.12 -7.43 42.19
N VAL A 634 30.25 -7.07 41.58
CA VAL A 634 31.60 -7.43 42.06
C VAL A 634 32.16 -6.35 42.98
N ARG A 635 32.66 -6.75 44.15
CA ARG A 635 33.38 -5.90 45.11
C ARG A 635 34.69 -6.58 45.51
N ALA A 636 35.80 -5.93 45.17
CA ALA A 636 37.14 -6.40 45.49
C ALA A 636 37.32 -6.62 47.01
N GLY A 637 37.96 -7.73 47.38
CA GLY A 637 38.16 -8.17 48.75
C GLY A 637 36.95 -8.86 49.40
N VAL A 638 35.83 -8.99 48.67
CA VAL A 638 34.59 -9.58 49.21
C VAL A 638 34.14 -10.76 48.37
N ASN A 639 33.86 -10.56 47.08
CA ASN A 639 33.27 -11.60 46.21
C ASN A 639 33.95 -11.73 44.83
N ASP A 640 35.10 -11.08 44.64
CA ASP A 640 35.90 -11.20 43.43
C ASP A 640 36.59 -12.57 43.31
N LEU A 641 37.06 -12.90 42.10
CA LEU A 641 37.67 -14.18 41.79
C LEU A 641 39.00 -14.38 42.51
N ALA A 642 39.81 -13.32 42.69
CA ALA A 642 41.09 -13.42 43.42
C ALA A 642 40.85 -13.83 44.88
N THR A 643 39.86 -13.23 45.52
CA THR A 643 39.50 -13.52 46.91
C THR A 643 38.86 -14.90 47.07
N THR A 644 37.95 -15.28 46.17
CA THR A 644 37.17 -16.51 46.32
C THR A 644 37.84 -17.76 45.71
N HIS A 645 38.69 -17.61 44.69
CA HIS A 645 39.31 -18.70 43.95
C HIS A 645 40.80 -18.39 43.60
N PRO A 646 41.67 -18.26 44.62
CA PRO A 646 43.06 -17.83 44.42
C PRO A 646 43.85 -18.74 43.47
N GLN A 647 43.57 -20.04 43.44
CA GLN A 647 44.19 -21.00 42.52
C GLN A 647 43.86 -20.75 41.04
N LEU A 648 42.66 -20.24 40.74
CA LEU A 648 42.26 -19.87 39.38
C LEU A 648 42.78 -18.49 39.02
N ALA A 649 42.83 -17.56 39.98
CA ALA A 649 43.48 -16.28 39.78
C ALA A 649 44.97 -16.44 39.41
N ALA A 650 45.65 -17.48 39.93
CA ALA A 650 47.00 -17.83 39.51
C ALA A 650 47.12 -18.32 38.05
N GLU A 651 46.04 -18.84 37.46
CA GLU A 651 45.99 -19.22 36.04
C GLU A 651 45.57 -18.06 35.11
N TRP A 652 45.38 -16.85 35.64
CA TRP A 652 45.00 -15.70 34.84
C TRP A 652 46.16 -15.25 33.94
N ALA A 653 45.90 -15.07 32.64
CA ALA A 653 46.95 -14.63 31.73
C ALA A 653 47.30 -13.15 31.99
N PRO A 654 48.59 -12.76 31.99
CA PRO A 654 49.03 -11.37 32.16
C PRO A 654 48.50 -10.42 31.07
N SER A 655 48.14 -10.96 29.91
CA SER A 655 47.65 -10.21 28.75
C SER A 655 46.17 -9.80 28.84
N ASN A 656 45.45 -10.19 29.88
CA ASN A 656 44.08 -9.71 30.09
C ASN A 656 44.07 -8.25 30.54
N GLU A 657 43.13 -7.47 30.01
CA GLU A 657 42.93 -6.07 30.41
C GLU A 657 42.32 -5.96 31.82
N THR A 658 41.48 -6.92 32.20
CA THR A 658 40.80 -6.99 33.52
C THR A 658 41.58 -7.82 34.52
N ARG A 659 41.54 -7.42 35.79
CA ARG A 659 42.18 -8.12 36.89
C ARG A 659 41.25 -9.17 37.52
N PRO A 660 41.79 -10.27 38.10
CA PRO A 660 40.99 -11.22 38.87
C PRO A 660 40.22 -10.60 40.05
N THR A 661 40.64 -9.43 40.53
CA THR A 661 39.97 -8.66 41.61
C THR A 661 38.74 -7.87 41.13
N GLU A 662 38.54 -7.75 39.82
CA GLU A 662 37.46 -6.97 39.20
C GLU A 662 36.35 -7.86 38.66
N VAL A 663 36.55 -9.19 38.66
CA VAL A 663 35.64 -10.16 38.06
C VAL A 663 35.16 -11.14 39.12
N ALA A 664 33.85 -11.40 39.20
CA ALA A 664 33.30 -12.41 40.12
C ALA A 664 33.50 -13.83 39.60
N ALA A 665 33.59 -14.80 40.50
CA ALA A 665 33.75 -16.21 40.16
C ALA A 665 32.63 -16.79 39.27
N GLY A 666 31.42 -16.21 39.31
CA GLY A 666 30.29 -16.59 38.48
C GLY A 666 30.18 -15.86 37.13
N ALA A 667 31.15 -15.01 36.79
CA ALA A 667 31.04 -14.14 35.63
C ALA A 667 30.97 -14.93 34.30
N HIS A 668 30.17 -14.40 33.37
CA HIS A 668 30.07 -14.88 31.99
C HIS A 668 31.18 -14.34 31.09
N GLU A 669 32.13 -13.60 31.67
CA GLU A 669 33.22 -12.98 30.97
C GLU A 669 34.21 -14.02 30.43
N ARG A 670 34.60 -13.87 29.17
CA ARG A 670 35.52 -14.77 28.48
C ARG A 670 36.91 -14.16 28.49
N VAL A 671 37.76 -14.68 29.36
CA VAL A 671 39.12 -14.19 29.58
C VAL A 671 40.15 -15.20 29.09
N LEU A 672 41.38 -14.76 28.92
CA LEU A 672 42.51 -15.62 28.57
C LEU A 672 43.08 -16.28 29.83
N TRP A 673 43.22 -17.60 29.80
CA TRP A 673 43.80 -18.40 30.88
C TRP A 673 45.12 -18.96 30.42
N ARG A 674 46.10 -19.05 31.33
CA ARG A 674 47.42 -19.63 31.07
C ARG A 674 47.62 -20.87 31.92
N CYS A 675 47.85 -22.01 31.26
CA CYS A 675 47.94 -23.29 31.94
C CYS A 675 49.26 -23.37 32.70
N GLN A 676 49.22 -23.55 34.02
CA GLN A 676 50.45 -23.68 34.82
C GLN A 676 51.27 -24.94 34.51
N LYS A 677 50.69 -25.96 33.85
CA LYS A 677 51.37 -27.22 33.51
C LYS A 677 52.08 -27.20 32.16
N CYS A 678 51.44 -26.67 31.13
CA CYS A 678 51.95 -26.71 29.74
C CYS A 678 52.10 -25.33 29.10
N SER A 679 51.87 -24.26 29.87
CA SER A 679 51.90 -22.86 29.41
C SER A 679 50.96 -22.53 28.24
N HIS A 680 50.08 -23.44 27.82
CA HIS A 680 49.07 -23.17 26.81
C HIS A 680 48.12 -22.08 27.30
N GLU A 681 47.89 -21.08 26.46
CA GLU A 681 46.92 -20.03 26.69
C GLU A 681 45.64 -20.30 25.93
N TRP A 682 44.49 -20.20 26.61
CA TRP A 682 43.19 -20.43 25.98
C TRP A 682 42.10 -19.54 26.56
N HIS A 683 41.11 -19.24 25.74
CA HIS A 683 39.94 -18.48 26.17
C HIS A 683 38.91 -19.41 26.81
N ALA A 684 38.44 -19.05 28.00
CA ALA A 684 37.32 -19.73 28.65
C ALA A 684 36.53 -18.74 29.51
N MET A 685 35.24 -19.03 29.71
CA MET A 685 34.42 -18.22 30.62
C MET A 685 34.84 -18.47 32.07
N VAL A 686 34.87 -17.41 32.89
CA VAL A 686 35.22 -17.51 34.31
C VAL A 686 34.34 -18.51 35.06
N ARG A 687 33.02 -18.45 34.86
CA ARG A 687 32.08 -19.41 35.47
C ARG A 687 32.34 -20.87 35.11
N ASP A 688 32.84 -21.15 33.89
CA ASP A 688 33.07 -22.53 33.45
C ASP A 688 34.33 -23.09 34.12
N ARG A 689 35.34 -22.24 34.35
CA ARG A 689 36.53 -22.57 35.13
C ARG A 689 36.20 -22.82 36.60
N THR A 690 35.34 -22.00 37.20
CA THR A 690 34.99 -22.09 38.63
C THR A 690 33.98 -23.20 38.93
N ARG A 691 32.91 -23.34 38.13
CA ARG A 691 31.83 -24.30 38.40
C ARG A 691 32.01 -25.68 37.78
N ARG A 692 32.62 -25.75 36.59
CA ARG A 692 32.75 -27.02 35.84
C ARG A 692 34.16 -27.57 35.87
N ALA A 693 35.10 -26.87 36.51
CA ALA A 693 36.52 -27.20 36.51
C ALA A 693 37.07 -27.46 35.10
N SER A 694 36.54 -26.76 34.08
CA SER A 694 36.93 -26.99 32.69
C SER A 694 38.43 -26.66 32.53
N GLY A 695 39.24 -27.68 32.26
CA GLY A 695 40.68 -27.54 32.16
C GLY A 695 41.16 -27.12 30.77
N CYS A 696 42.48 -27.09 30.60
CA CYS A 696 43.11 -26.88 29.31
C CYS A 696 42.63 -27.96 28.30
N SER A 697 42.08 -27.53 27.17
CA SER A 697 41.53 -28.42 26.13
C SER A 697 42.60 -29.29 25.44
N ARG A 698 43.86 -28.82 25.40
CA ARG A 698 45.01 -29.64 24.99
C ARG A 698 45.28 -30.80 25.94
N CYS A 699 44.78 -30.73 27.17
CA CYS A 699 44.85 -31.81 28.13
C CYS A 699 43.58 -32.71 28.12
N THR A 700 42.47 -32.37 27.44
CA THR A 700 41.14 -33.02 27.70
C THR A 700 40.05 -33.17 26.59
N ASN A 701 40.13 -32.65 25.34
CA ASN A 701 38.92 -32.60 24.45
C ASN A 701 38.40 -33.97 23.91
N THR A 702 37.09 -34.15 23.55
CA THR A 702 36.34 -35.39 23.13
C THR A 702 35.26 -35.15 22.01
N HIS A 703 35.55 -35.42 20.72
CA HIS A 703 34.60 -35.55 19.57
C HIS A 703 35.23 -36.09 18.25
N THR A 704 36.47 -36.58 18.30
CA THR A 704 37.13 -37.38 17.25
C THR A 704 37.58 -38.66 17.94
N SER A 705 37.48 -39.82 17.27
CA SER A 705 37.84 -41.08 17.93
C SER A 705 39.29 -41.01 18.40
N HIS A 706 39.64 -41.71 19.48
CA HIS A 706 41.01 -41.67 20.00
C HIS A 706 42.02 -42.01 18.89
N SER A 707 41.68 -42.98 18.02
CA SER A 707 42.48 -43.37 16.87
C SER A 707 42.61 -42.28 15.81
N GLU A 708 41.54 -41.59 15.43
CA GLU A 708 41.59 -40.47 14.47
C GLU A 708 42.49 -39.32 14.96
N ARG A 709 42.44 -39.03 16.27
CA ARG A 709 43.29 -38.00 16.89
C ARG A 709 44.75 -38.40 16.92
N ARG A 710 45.02 -39.64 17.29
CA ARG A 710 46.39 -40.16 17.33
C ARG A 710 46.99 -40.21 15.93
N LEU A 711 46.20 -40.60 14.93
CA LEU A 711 46.64 -40.53 13.54
C LEU A 711 46.85 -39.08 13.10
N PHE A 712 45.93 -38.15 13.40
CA PHE A 712 46.09 -36.74 13.06
C PHE A 712 47.36 -36.14 13.68
N GLU A 713 47.57 -36.32 14.99
CA GLU A 713 48.77 -35.90 15.71
C GLU A 713 50.04 -36.48 15.06
N ALA A 714 49.99 -37.74 14.64
CA ALA A 714 51.13 -38.41 14.03
C ALA A 714 51.40 -37.95 12.59
N VAL A 715 50.40 -37.51 11.81
CA VAL A 715 50.60 -37.10 10.40
C VAL A 715 50.70 -35.58 10.20
N SER A 716 50.17 -34.78 11.13
CA SER A 716 50.08 -33.31 10.97
C SER A 716 51.44 -32.62 10.88
N HIS A 717 52.53 -33.26 11.30
CA HIS A 717 53.86 -32.68 11.27
C HIS A 717 54.53 -32.72 9.88
N TRP A 718 54.02 -33.53 8.94
CA TRP A 718 54.58 -33.65 7.58
C TRP A 718 53.58 -33.30 6.47
N LEU A 719 52.33 -33.02 6.83
CA LEU A 719 51.26 -32.63 5.92
C LEU A 719 50.99 -31.13 6.08
N ASP A 720 51.18 -30.35 5.03
CA ASP A 720 50.90 -28.91 5.02
C ASP A 720 49.37 -28.67 5.10
N ASP A 721 48.95 -27.57 5.73
CA ASP A 721 47.54 -27.22 5.93
C ASP A 721 46.70 -28.38 6.53
N ALA A 722 47.31 -29.19 7.41
CA ALA A 722 46.63 -30.35 7.99
C ALA A 722 45.42 -29.93 8.85
N GLU A 723 44.23 -30.39 8.44
CA GLU A 723 42.95 -30.14 9.10
C GLU A 723 42.26 -31.46 9.45
N GLN A 724 41.78 -31.58 10.69
CA GLN A 724 40.97 -32.71 11.14
C GLN A 724 39.46 -32.44 10.94
N GLY A 725 38.71 -33.39 10.40
CA GLY A 725 37.25 -33.32 10.27
C GLY A 725 36.74 -32.30 9.25
N LYS A 726 37.56 -31.94 8.25
CA LYS A 726 37.24 -30.90 7.26
C LYS A 726 35.97 -31.24 6.48
N ARG A 727 35.01 -30.32 6.47
CA ARG A 727 33.73 -30.47 5.74
C ARG A 727 33.85 -29.89 4.34
N PHE A 728 33.42 -30.67 3.36
CA PHE A 728 33.36 -30.32 1.95
C PHE A 728 31.89 -30.09 1.54
N ASP A 729 31.67 -28.97 0.84
CA ASP A 729 30.36 -28.62 0.28
C ASP A 729 30.37 -28.87 -1.24
N TRP A 730 29.94 -30.06 -1.65
CA TRP A 730 30.04 -30.57 -3.02
C TRP A 730 28.67 -30.73 -3.69
N ALA A 731 27.85 -29.68 -3.63
CA ALA A 731 26.50 -29.63 -4.21
C ALA A 731 26.40 -29.99 -5.72
N ARG A 732 27.52 -30.15 -6.44
CA ARG A 732 27.58 -30.52 -7.86
C ARG A 732 27.52 -32.03 -8.14
N PHE A 733 27.74 -32.91 -7.16
CA PHE A 733 27.84 -34.38 -7.38
C PHE A 733 26.91 -35.24 -6.50
N GLY A 734 25.98 -34.64 -5.75
CA GLY A 734 24.94 -35.36 -4.99
C GLY A 734 24.53 -34.67 -3.68
N PRO A 735 23.53 -35.18 -2.95
CA PRO A 735 23.02 -34.53 -1.75
C PRO A 735 23.84 -34.89 -0.50
N ALA A 736 24.21 -33.84 0.24
CA ALA A 736 24.73 -33.78 1.62
C ALA A 736 26.25 -33.73 1.83
N ARG A 737 26.64 -32.76 2.69
CA ARG A 737 27.96 -32.47 3.27
C ARG A 737 28.80 -33.71 3.56
N ILE A 738 29.94 -33.86 2.89
CA ILE A 738 30.92 -34.92 3.13
C ILE A 738 32.06 -34.35 3.99
N SER A 739 32.58 -35.09 4.97
CA SER A 739 33.76 -34.69 5.74
C SER A 739 34.92 -35.65 5.53
N ALA A 740 36.15 -35.14 5.49
CA ALA A 740 37.37 -35.92 5.57
C ALA A 740 37.83 -36.02 7.03
N ASP A 741 38.31 -37.19 7.46
CA ASP A 741 38.85 -37.34 8.83
C ASP A 741 40.11 -36.49 9.01
N ILE A 742 41.00 -36.54 8.02
CA ILE A 742 42.18 -35.70 7.91
C ILE A 742 42.32 -35.24 6.46
N SER A 743 42.61 -33.95 6.27
CA SER A 743 42.94 -33.40 4.95
C SER A 743 44.17 -32.51 5.06
N GLY A 744 44.91 -32.36 3.97
CA GLY A 744 46.03 -31.44 3.88
C GLY A 744 46.71 -31.55 2.52
N LYS A 745 47.95 -31.09 2.43
CA LYS A 745 48.75 -31.16 1.21
C LYS A 745 50.12 -31.79 1.49
N TYR A 746 50.58 -32.61 0.58
CA TYR A 746 51.96 -33.08 0.56
C TYR A 746 52.64 -32.53 -0.69
N GLN A 747 53.65 -31.67 -0.52
CA GLN A 747 54.36 -31.00 -1.62
C GLN A 747 53.41 -30.34 -2.63
N GLY A 748 52.38 -29.66 -2.13
CA GLY A 748 51.36 -28.99 -2.94
C GLY A 748 50.26 -29.90 -3.50
N ARG A 749 50.38 -31.23 -3.43
CA ARG A 749 49.33 -32.16 -3.85
C ARG A 749 48.30 -32.35 -2.74
N PRO A 750 46.99 -32.20 -3.01
CA PRO A 750 45.95 -32.41 -2.00
C PRO A 750 45.80 -33.89 -1.63
N VAL A 751 45.81 -34.16 -0.33
CA VAL A 751 45.70 -35.51 0.26
C VAL A 751 44.57 -35.55 1.26
N VAL A 752 43.78 -36.64 1.23
CA VAL A 752 42.78 -36.97 2.25
C VAL A 752 43.15 -38.31 2.87
N ILE A 753 43.13 -38.39 4.19
CA ILE A 753 43.37 -39.61 4.96
C ILE A 753 42.10 -39.91 5.77
N GLU A 754 41.55 -41.11 5.57
CA GLU A 754 40.37 -41.63 6.26
C GLU A 754 40.79 -42.78 7.18
N TYR A 755 40.35 -42.75 8.44
CA TYR A 755 40.58 -43.83 9.40
C TYR A 755 39.29 -44.63 9.57
N ASP A 756 39.25 -45.82 8.97
CA ASP A 756 38.06 -46.65 8.95
C ASP A 756 38.09 -47.62 10.13
N GLY A 757 37.51 -47.21 11.25
CA GLY A 757 37.36 -48.07 12.42
C GLY A 757 36.44 -49.26 12.14
N GLN A 758 36.85 -50.48 12.54
CA GLN A 758 36.14 -51.72 12.18
C GLN A 758 34.67 -51.70 12.63
N PHE A 759 34.40 -51.10 13.80
CA PHE A 759 33.06 -51.02 14.38
C PHE A 759 32.06 -50.26 13.49
N TRP A 760 32.49 -49.16 12.86
CA TRP A 760 31.61 -48.28 12.07
C TRP A 760 31.59 -48.63 10.58
N HIS A 761 32.65 -49.24 10.06
CA HIS A 761 32.82 -49.49 8.62
C HIS A 761 32.55 -50.93 8.17
N ARG A 762 32.20 -51.85 9.10
CA ARG A 762 31.98 -53.29 8.80
C ARG A 762 31.02 -53.56 7.63
N ASP A 763 29.93 -52.81 7.54
CA ASP A 763 28.86 -53.01 6.54
C ASP A 763 28.73 -51.80 5.58
N SER A 764 29.77 -50.95 5.51
CA SER A 764 29.74 -49.64 4.81
C SER A 764 30.54 -49.62 3.49
N THR A 765 30.95 -50.77 2.95
CA THR A 765 31.86 -50.86 1.79
C THR A 765 31.42 -50.06 0.57
N GLU A 766 30.14 -50.11 0.19
CA GLU A 766 29.61 -49.35 -0.96
C GLU A 766 29.64 -47.83 -0.70
N ARG A 767 29.37 -47.42 0.54
CA ARG A 767 29.41 -46.01 0.96
C ARG A 767 30.84 -45.49 0.96
N ASP A 768 31.78 -46.27 1.51
CA ASP A 768 33.20 -45.94 1.54
C ASP A 768 33.76 -45.82 0.11
N ALA A 769 33.41 -46.76 -0.78
CA ALA A 769 33.77 -46.72 -2.19
C ALA A 769 33.24 -45.47 -2.90
N ARG A 770 31.96 -45.11 -2.67
CA ARG A 770 31.35 -43.89 -3.23
C ARG A 770 32.03 -42.62 -2.70
N LYS A 771 32.28 -42.54 -1.39
CA LYS A 771 32.98 -41.40 -0.76
C LYS A 771 34.39 -41.25 -1.32
N THR A 772 35.11 -42.35 -1.48
CA THR A 772 36.46 -42.36 -2.07
C THR A 772 36.44 -41.91 -3.53
N ALA A 773 35.52 -42.41 -4.35
CA ALA A 773 35.39 -41.99 -5.74
C ALA A 773 35.17 -40.47 -5.87
N LEU A 774 34.36 -39.87 -4.99
CA LEU A 774 34.12 -38.43 -4.98
C LEU A 774 35.39 -37.62 -4.62
N PHE A 775 36.21 -38.07 -3.67
CA PHE A 775 37.49 -37.42 -3.37
C PHE A 775 38.48 -37.52 -4.53
N ILE A 776 38.55 -38.66 -5.19
CA ILE A 776 39.42 -38.85 -6.35
C ILE A 776 38.96 -37.97 -7.52
N GLU A 777 37.66 -37.89 -7.79
CA GLU A 777 37.07 -37.00 -8.80
C GLU A 777 37.36 -35.52 -8.48
N ALA A 778 37.37 -35.14 -7.19
CA ALA A 778 37.76 -33.82 -6.73
C ALA A 778 39.28 -33.56 -6.75
N GLY A 779 40.09 -34.52 -7.22
CA GLY A 779 41.54 -34.38 -7.41
C GLY A 779 42.40 -34.72 -6.20
N TYR A 780 41.83 -35.31 -5.15
CA TYR A 780 42.58 -35.71 -3.95
C TYR A 780 43.25 -37.08 -4.16
N LEU A 781 44.46 -37.22 -3.62
CA LEU A 781 45.01 -38.55 -3.32
C LEU A 781 44.35 -39.04 -2.03
N VAL A 782 43.69 -40.19 -2.09
CA VAL A 782 42.93 -40.74 -0.95
C VAL A 782 43.69 -41.89 -0.32
N VAL A 783 43.99 -41.77 0.97
CA VAL A 783 44.54 -42.85 1.78
C VAL A 783 43.46 -43.34 2.75
N ARG A 784 43.08 -44.61 2.67
CA ARG A 784 42.20 -45.23 3.68
C ARG A 784 43.00 -46.18 4.55
N VAL A 785 43.02 -45.91 5.85
CA VAL A 785 43.55 -46.81 6.87
C VAL A 785 42.41 -47.71 7.32
N ARG A 786 42.47 -49.00 6.97
CA ARG A 786 41.42 -49.99 7.25
C ARG A 786 41.76 -50.73 8.53
N GLU A 787 40.98 -50.52 9.59
CA GLU A 787 41.20 -51.19 10.87
C GLU A 787 40.68 -52.64 10.87
N GLY A 788 41.50 -53.58 11.33
CA GLY A 788 41.11 -54.97 11.49
C GLY A 788 40.89 -55.71 10.17
N LYS A 789 39.79 -56.46 10.05
CA LYS A 789 39.49 -57.33 8.89
C LYS A 789 38.45 -56.73 7.94
N LEU A 790 38.47 -55.42 7.73
CA LEU A 790 37.56 -54.76 6.80
C LEU A 790 37.84 -55.17 5.34
N HIS A 791 36.79 -55.36 4.55
CA HIS A 791 36.93 -55.66 3.11
C HIS A 791 37.68 -54.53 2.39
N LYS A 792 38.60 -54.90 1.49
CA LYS A 792 39.27 -53.94 0.59
C LYS A 792 38.27 -53.38 -0.41
N LEU A 793 38.35 -52.08 -0.64
CA LEU A 793 37.62 -51.40 -1.71
C LEU A 793 38.24 -51.77 -3.07
N PRO A 794 37.50 -51.69 -4.18
CA PRO A 794 38.05 -51.90 -5.51
C PRO A 794 39.24 -50.97 -5.78
N ASP A 795 40.33 -51.53 -6.31
CA ASP A 795 41.53 -50.74 -6.65
C ASP A 795 41.21 -49.74 -7.77
N GLN A 796 41.61 -48.49 -7.56
CA GLN A 796 41.42 -47.40 -8.51
C GLN A 796 42.55 -46.39 -8.40
N ARG A 797 42.90 -45.76 -9.52
CA ARG A 797 44.00 -44.77 -9.56
C ARG A 797 43.68 -43.60 -8.64
N GLY A 798 44.56 -43.32 -7.68
CA GLY A 798 44.35 -42.27 -6.67
C GLY A 798 43.84 -42.76 -5.32
N LEU A 799 43.63 -44.08 -5.14
CA LEU A 799 43.35 -44.71 -3.86
C LEU A 799 44.57 -45.50 -3.34
N ILE A 800 44.91 -45.30 -2.07
CA ILE A 800 45.86 -46.11 -1.31
C ILE A 800 45.12 -46.73 -0.13
N GLN A 801 45.23 -48.05 0.05
CA GLN A 801 44.60 -48.76 1.17
C GLN A 801 45.68 -49.39 2.05
N LEU A 802 45.67 -49.05 3.34
CA LEU A 802 46.63 -49.58 4.32
C LEU A 802 45.88 -50.33 5.42
N ASP A 803 46.24 -51.59 5.61
CA ASP A 803 45.72 -52.40 6.70
C ASP A 803 46.40 -51.99 8.03
N PHE A 804 45.59 -51.83 9.09
CA PHE A 804 46.05 -51.50 10.44
C PHE A 804 45.37 -52.40 11.47
N GLU A 805 46.15 -53.12 12.26
CA GLU A 805 45.62 -53.94 13.35
C GLU A 805 45.33 -53.06 14.57
N SER A 806 44.15 -53.24 15.17
CA SER A 806 43.74 -52.48 16.35
C SER A 806 44.71 -52.71 17.51
N VAL A 807 45.18 -51.64 18.15
CA VAL A 807 46.12 -51.72 19.27
C VAL A 807 45.38 -51.48 20.58
N SER A 808 45.48 -52.43 21.53
CA SER A 808 45.03 -52.27 22.91
C SER A 808 46.24 -52.30 23.85
N GLY A 809 46.41 -51.27 24.69
CA GLY A 809 47.60 -51.13 25.54
C GLY A 809 47.75 -49.75 26.20
N THR A 810 48.91 -49.47 26.78
CA THR A 810 49.21 -48.19 27.44
C THR A 810 49.30 -47.04 26.42
N ASP A 811 49.28 -45.80 26.91
CA ASP A 811 49.36 -44.63 26.03
C ASP A 811 50.65 -44.60 25.19
N GLU A 812 51.76 -45.11 25.75
CA GLU A 812 53.06 -45.17 25.08
C GLU A 812 53.12 -46.21 23.97
N SER A 813 52.56 -47.41 24.17
CA SER A 813 52.48 -48.44 23.12
C SER A 813 51.59 -47.99 21.97
N THR A 814 50.50 -47.27 22.29
CA THR A 814 49.60 -46.68 21.30
C THR A 814 50.30 -45.59 20.49
N ARG A 815 51.02 -44.65 21.13
CA ARG A 815 51.79 -43.62 20.41
C ARG A 815 52.83 -44.22 19.45
N ARG A 816 53.55 -45.25 19.89
CA ARG A 816 54.54 -45.93 19.04
C ARG A 816 53.90 -46.57 17.80
N ALA A 817 52.73 -47.20 17.97
CA ALA A 817 52.01 -47.81 16.86
C ALA A 817 51.48 -46.78 15.85
N PHE A 818 50.90 -45.66 16.31
CA PHE A 818 50.44 -44.59 15.43
C PHE A 818 51.59 -43.81 14.77
N GLY A 819 52.75 -43.69 15.44
CA GLY A 819 53.98 -43.17 14.81
C GLY A 819 54.47 -44.05 13.65
N ALA A 820 54.49 -45.38 13.83
CA ALA A 820 54.83 -46.31 12.75
C ALA A 820 53.80 -46.31 11.61
N LEU A 821 52.51 -46.19 11.94
CA LEU A 821 51.44 -46.02 10.95
C LEU A 821 51.60 -44.72 10.16
N SER A 822 51.94 -43.61 10.81
CA SER A 822 52.19 -42.32 10.16
C SER A 822 53.32 -42.42 9.12
N GLU A 823 54.44 -43.06 9.46
CA GLU A 823 55.52 -43.26 8.50
C GLU A 823 55.13 -44.16 7.33
N ARG A 824 54.29 -45.19 7.55
CA ARG A 824 53.72 -46.00 6.46
C ARG A 824 52.80 -45.19 5.55
N VAL A 825 51.94 -44.37 6.12
CA VAL A 825 51.04 -43.46 5.38
C VAL A 825 51.87 -42.47 4.57
N ARG A 826 52.87 -41.85 5.20
CA ARG A 826 53.78 -40.91 4.54
C ARG A 826 54.52 -41.55 3.38
N LEU A 827 55.12 -42.72 3.59
CA LEU A 827 55.84 -43.44 2.54
C LEU A 827 54.92 -43.80 1.38
N ALA A 828 53.68 -44.22 1.65
CA ALA A 828 52.71 -44.53 0.61
C ALA A 828 52.28 -43.28 -0.18
N VAL A 829 52.10 -42.13 0.49
CA VAL A 829 51.81 -40.85 -0.18
C VAL A 829 52.97 -40.40 -1.05
N VAL A 830 54.21 -40.57 -0.57
CA VAL A 830 55.44 -40.27 -1.32
C VAL A 830 55.56 -41.14 -2.56
N THR A 831 55.34 -42.46 -2.44
CA THR A 831 55.50 -43.40 -3.57
C THR A 831 54.36 -43.33 -4.59
N ALA A 832 53.19 -42.82 -4.19
CA ALA A 832 52.05 -42.60 -5.08
C ALA A 832 52.07 -41.24 -5.79
N ALA A 833 53.10 -40.40 -5.56
CA ALA A 833 53.40 -39.26 -6.41
C ALA A 833 53.60 -39.73 -7.87
N PRO A 834 53.07 -39.01 -8.88
CA PRO A 834 53.26 -39.40 -10.27
C PRO A 834 54.74 -39.52 -10.65
#